data_AF-A0A9X9J332-F1
#
_entry.id   AF-A0A9X9J332-F1
#
_cell.length_a   1.000
_cell.length_b   1.000
_cell.length_c   1.000
_cell.angle_alpha   90.00
_cell.angle_beta   90.00
_cell.angle_gamma   90.00
#
_symmetry.space_group_name_H-M   'P 1'
#
loop_
_entity.id
_entity.type
_entity.pdbx_description
1 polymer ?
#
loop_
_entity_poly.entity_id
_entity_poly.type
_entity_poly.pdbx_seq_one_letter_code
_entity_poly.pdbx_strand_id
1 'polypeptide(L)'
;MFVSYRWLQEYVDIKDVTAQELADKITKSGIEVEGVEVLNKGVKGVVVGHVLECEKHPEADKLSKCLIDIGEEEPVQIICGAANIAKGLKVPVAKVGAVLPGNFKIKKAKLRGEASHGMVCALQELGIDGKLVSKEYADGIFIFPSDAEVGADALEILNLHDEVLELGLTPNRADCLNMLGVAYEVAAIYGREVKLPAIDLQETAEKTSDYISVSVEAKEENPLYIAKMVKNVKIGPSPMWMQTRLMAAGIRPISNVVDITNYILMEYGQPLHAFDYDKLGSKEIVVRLAKEGEKIETLDDQERTLQSHHLVITNGTKALAVAGVMGGADSEVTNETVNVLIESAYFAGQTVRRTSKDLGLRSESSARFEKGIDPTRTFEAIQHAAALMAKYAGGEALEGVVEADNLQVQERTVSVTAEKVNRVLGTNISASEMGTMFTNLKFPFTEVEGTFHVNVPARRPDITISEDLVEEVGRLYGYDHIPVTLPSGTMTRGKLTSAQTKRRKVRRFLEGAGLYEAITYSLTSADKAKQYMVEPNEKAPVGLALPMSEERSQLRLSLVPQLLEAVSYNVARKNDSVALYEVGSIFLPTEEGELPKEEQHLAGVMTGLALHHAWQGEKKVVDFFVVKGVLEGLFDVLGVSNQITYAPAKREGMHPGRTADIVLDGEIIGFIGQLHPEAEKQLDVKNTFVFELSLVKVFGADAEETYYSAIPRFPSMTRDMAVVVTKETKAGEMKQVIAEAGGELLKDVTLFDLYEGEKMEEGKKSLAFSMTYFDAERTLTDEEVTEAHNRVLTTVEEKFGAELRK
;
A
#
# COMPACT_ATOMS: atom_id res chain seq x y z
N MET A 1 -12.87 -7.17 -8.99
CA MET A 1 -13.87 -8.19 -9.42
C MET A 1 -14.37 -7.76 -10.78
N PHE A 2 -14.27 -8.59 -11.81
CA PHE A 2 -14.72 -8.25 -13.16
C PHE A 2 -16.14 -8.73 -13.43
N VAL A 3 -17.00 -7.82 -13.87
CA VAL A 3 -18.43 -8.05 -14.08
C VAL A 3 -18.78 -7.74 -15.52
N SER A 4 -19.03 -8.79 -16.31
CA SER A 4 -19.62 -8.65 -17.65
C SER A 4 -21.00 -8.01 -17.54
N TYR A 5 -21.19 -6.89 -18.23
CA TYR A 5 -22.46 -6.16 -18.25
C TYR A 5 -23.55 -6.99 -18.94
N ARG A 6 -23.26 -7.64 -20.08
CA ARG A 6 -24.21 -8.55 -20.75
C ARG A 6 -24.59 -9.74 -19.90
N TRP A 7 -23.66 -10.34 -19.16
CA TRP A 7 -23.97 -11.45 -18.26
C TRP A 7 -24.86 -11.00 -17.10
N LEU A 8 -24.59 -9.82 -16.52
CA LEU A 8 -25.41 -9.25 -15.46
C LEU A 8 -26.88 -9.01 -15.89
N GLN A 9 -27.11 -8.64 -17.16
CA GLN A 9 -28.45 -8.46 -17.74
C GLN A 9 -29.34 -9.71 -17.69
N GLU A 10 -28.78 -10.90 -17.48
CA GLU A 10 -29.55 -12.13 -17.35
C GLU A 10 -30.21 -12.28 -15.98
N TYR A 11 -29.63 -11.65 -14.95
CA TYR A 11 -30.12 -11.70 -13.57
C TYR A 11 -30.92 -10.46 -13.18
N VAL A 12 -30.63 -9.30 -13.79
CA VAL A 12 -31.36 -8.05 -13.54
C VAL A 12 -31.67 -7.38 -14.88
N ASP A 13 -32.91 -6.98 -15.10
CA ASP A 13 -33.27 -6.23 -16.31
C ASP A 13 -32.63 -4.84 -16.23
N ILE A 14 -31.56 -4.58 -17.00
CA ILE A 14 -30.80 -3.30 -17.02
C ILE A 14 -30.51 -2.80 -18.43
N LYS A 15 -31.27 -3.25 -19.42
CA LYS A 15 -31.06 -2.93 -20.84
C LYS A 15 -31.34 -1.48 -21.20
N ASP A 16 -32.04 -0.76 -20.32
CA ASP A 16 -32.36 0.66 -20.44
C ASP A 16 -31.27 1.59 -19.87
N VAL A 17 -30.20 1.04 -19.29
CA VAL A 17 -29.11 1.78 -18.65
C VAL A 17 -27.78 1.40 -19.28
N THR A 18 -26.93 2.34 -19.63
CA THR A 18 -25.58 2.04 -20.17
C THR A 18 -24.64 1.48 -19.09
N ALA A 19 -23.58 0.77 -19.49
CA ALA A 19 -22.58 0.26 -18.53
C ALA A 19 -21.91 1.38 -17.73
N GLN A 20 -21.69 2.55 -18.35
CA GLN A 20 -21.13 3.72 -17.67
C GLN A 20 -22.09 4.32 -16.63
N GLU A 21 -23.37 4.49 -16.97
CA GLU A 21 -24.37 5.00 -16.01
C GLU A 21 -24.55 4.05 -14.82
N LEU A 22 -24.51 2.74 -15.09
CA LEU A 22 -24.51 1.72 -14.06
C LEU A 22 -23.29 1.85 -13.15
N ALA A 23 -22.10 1.98 -13.73
CA ALA A 23 -20.86 2.13 -12.98
C ALA A 23 -20.86 3.35 -12.05
N ASP A 24 -21.32 4.50 -12.57
CA ASP A 24 -21.43 5.74 -11.81
C ASP A 24 -22.39 5.59 -10.62
N LYS A 25 -23.51 4.88 -10.82
CA LYS A 25 -24.51 4.69 -9.78
C LYS A 25 -24.07 3.69 -8.72
N ILE A 26 -23.44 2.58 -9.10
CA ILE A 26 -22.84 1.61 -8.17
C ILE A 26 -21.80 2.29 -7.27
N THR A 27 -20.93 3.13 -7.87
CA THR A 27 -19.91 3.90 -7.13
C THR A 27 -20.54 4.82 -6.08
N LYS A 28 -21.59 5.57 -6.45
CA LYS A 28 -22.31 6.43 -5.50
C LYS A 28 -23.02 5.68 -4.39
N SER A 29 -23.37 4.41 -4.62
CA SER A 29 -24.07 3.55 -3.65
C SER A 29 -23.13 2.70 -2.79
N GLY A 30 -21.81 2.90 -2.89
CA GLY A 30 -20.83 2.39 -1.92
C GLY A 30 -19.88 1.30 -2.44
N ILE A 31 -19.94 0.91 -3.71
CA ILE A 31 -18.95 0.01 -4.33
C ILE A 31 -18.21 0.77 -5.42
N GLU A 32 -16.92 1.03 -5.23
CA GLU A 32 -16.11 1.69 -6.25
C GLU A 32 -16.02 0.84 -7.52
N VAL A 33 -16.32 1.47 -8.67
CA VAL A 33 -16.05 0.90 -9.99
C VAL A 33 -14.79 1.58 -10.52
N GLU A 34 -13.67 0.86 -10.54
CA GLU A 34 -12.36 1.37 -10.95
C GLU A 34 -12.33 1.72 -12.44
N GLY A 35 -13.12 1.02 -13.25
CA GLY A 35 -13.25 1.30 -14.67
C GLY A 35 -14.33 0.45 -15.37
N VAL A 36 -14.67 0.88 -16.59
CA VAL A 36 -15.51 0.12 -17.53
C VAL A 36 -14.65 -0.19 -18.76
N GLU A 37 -14.26 -1.45 -18.93
CA GLU A 37 -13.48 -1.90 -20.08
C GLU A 37 -14.41 -2.29 -21.23
N VAL A 38 -14.25 -1.64 -22.38
CA VAL A 38 -14.88 -2.05 -23.64
C VAL A 38 -14.01 -3.11 -24.29
N LEU A 39 -14.50 -4.36 -24.41
CA LEU A 39 -13.68 -5.47 -24.90
C LEU A 39 -13.30 -5.31 -26.38
N ASN A 40 -14.16 -4.70 -27.19
CA ASN A 40 -13.88 -4.44 -28.60
C ASN A 40 -12.94 -3.25 -28.78
N LYS A 41 -11.67 -3.52 -29.11
CA LYS A 41 -10.62 -2.52 -29.38
C LYS A 41 -10.70 -1.92 -30.79
N GLY A 42 -11.92 -1.61 -31.25
CA GLY A 42 -12.20 -1.00 -32.56
C GLY A 42 -12.18 -1.99 -33.73
N VAL A 43 -12.26 -3.28 -33.45
CA VAL A 43 -12.30 -4.37 -34.43
C VAL A 43 -13.63 -4.38 -35.19
N LYS A 44 -13.56 -4.50 -36.52
CA LYS A 44 -14.74 -4.51 -37.41
C LYS A 44 -14.52 -5.44 -38.60
N GLY A 45 -15.58 -6.11 -39.04
CA GLY A 45 -15.58 -6.89 -40.29
C GLY A 45 -14.89 -8.25 -40.18
N VAL A 46 -14.93 -8.88 -39.00
CA VAL A 46 -14.43 -10.24 -38.77
C VAL A 46 -15.62 -11.19 -38.73
N VAL A 47 -15.58 -12.25 -39.52
CA VAL A 47 -16.67 -13.24 -39.63
C VAL A 47 -16.15 -14.65 -39.39
N VAL A 48 -17.04 -15.59 -39.11
CA VAL A 48 -16.70 -17.01 -39.07
C VAL A 48 -16.47 -17.52 -40.50
N GLY A 49 -15.28 -18.04 -40.78
CA GLY A 49 -14.96 -18.68 -42.06
C GLY A 49 -14.75 -20.18 -41.94
N HIS A 50 -15.15 -20.95 -42.94
CA HIS A 50 -14.96 -22.40 -43.02
C HIS A 50 -13.90 -22.76 -44.07
N VAL A 51 -12.83 -23.43 -43.64
CA VAL A 51 -11.69 -23.78 -44.49
C VAL A 51 -12.06 -24.97 -45.38
N LEU A 52 -12.40 -24.71 -46.64
CA LEU A 52 -12.77 -25.74 -47.62
C LEU A 52 -11.56 -26.54 -48.10
N GLU A 53 -10.44 -25.85 -48.33
CA GLU A 53 -9.17 -26.42 -48.78
C GLU A 53 -8.01 -25.77 -48.05
N CYS A 54 -6.97 -26.54 -47.74
CA CYS A 54 -5.73 -26.08 -47.12
C CYS A 54 -4.57 -26.84 -47.77
N GLU A 55 -3.80 -26.15 -48.61
CA GLU A 55 -2.65 -26.69 -49.33
C GLU A 55 -1.37 -26.00 -48.87
N LYS A 56 -0.23 -26.68 -48.98
CA LYS A 56 1.07 -26.06 -48.69
C LYS A 56 1.36 -24.98 -49.72
N HIS A 57 1.84 -23.82 -49.28
CA HIS A 57 2.17 -22.72 -50.17
C HIS A 57 3.31 -23.11 -51.14
N PRO A 58 3.19 -22.84 -52.45
CA PRO A 58 4.13 -23.32 -53.47
C PRO A 58 5.57 -22.78 -53.28
N GLU A 59 5.70 -21.54 -52.79
CA GLU A 59 7.00 -20.87 -52.61
C GLU A 59 7.40 -20.62 -51.15
N ALA A 60 6.72 -21.20 -50.15
CA ALA A 60 7.01 -20.93 -48.75
C ALA A 60 6.68 -22.12 -47.82
N ASP A 61 7.70 -22.64 -47.12
CA ASP A 61 7.55 -23.86 -46.30
C ASP A 61 6.65 -23.72 -45.07
N LYS A 62 6.50 -22.49 -44.55
CA LYS A 62 5.73 -22.19 -43.33
C LYS A 62 4.37 -21.53 -43.60
N LEU A 63 3.94 -21.47 -44.85
CA LEU A 63 2.65 -20.87 -45.21
C LEU A 63 1.74 -21.92 -45.84
N SER A 64 0.45 -21.76 -45.59
CA SER A 64 -0.63 -22.55 -46.18
C SER A 64 -1.50 -21.66 -47.04
N LYS A 65 -1.87 -22.13 -48.23
CA LYS A 65 -2.83 -21.53 -49.13
C LYS A 65 -4.20 -22.15 -48.84
N CYS A 66 -5.11 -21.34 -48.32
CA CYS A 66 -6.42 -21.79 -47.88
C CYS A 66 -7.52 -21.19 -48.77
N LEU A 67 -8.51 -22.01 -49.14
CA LEU A 67 -9.75 -21.55 -49.73
C LEU A 67 -10.83 -21.58 -48.65
N ILE A 68 -11.37 -20.42 -48.28
CA ILE A 68 -12.21 -20.25 -47.09
C ILE A 68 -13.57 -19.67 -47.50
N ASP A 69 -14.64 -20.37 -47.15
CA ASP A 69 -16.01 -19.87 -47.25
C ASP A 69 -16.28 -18.90 -46.09
N ILE A 70 -16.71 -17.69 -46.40
CA ILE A 70 -17.01 -16.62 -45.44
C ILE A 70 -18.49 -16.22 -45.46
N GLY A 71 -19.35 -17.05 -46.06
CA GLY A 71 -20.79 -16.77 -46.21
C GLY A 71 -21.13 -15.78 -47.32
N GLU A 72 -20.22 -15.59 -48.28
CA GLU A 72 -20.43 -14.78 -49.50
C GLU A 72 -20.65 -15.70 -50.72
N GLU A 73 -20.98 -15.15 -51.89
CA GLU A 73 -21.31 -15.96 -53.09
C GLU A 73 -20.18 -16.91 -53.52
N GLU A 74 -18.92 -16.52 -53.31
CA GLU A 74 -17.74 -17.28 -53.69
C GLU A 74 -16.72 -17.34 -52.53
N PRO A 75 -16.03 -18.47 -52.31
CA PRO A 75 -15.02 -18.59 -51.28
C PRO A 75 -13.78 -17.74 -51.61
N VAL A 76 -13.06 -17.31 -50.56
CA VAL A 76 -11.90 -16.43 -50.69
C VAL A 76 -10.58 -17.16 -50.45
N GLN A 77 -9.57 -16.86 -51.25
CA GLN A 77 -8.21 -17.36 -51.05
C GLN A 77 -7.51 -16.52 -49.97
N ILE A 78 -7.06 -17.15 -48.89
CA ILE A 78 -6.31 -16.52 -47.79
C ILE A 78 -5.04 -17.32 -47.52
N ILE A 79 -3.92 -16.61 -47.38
CA ILE A 79 -2.64 -17.21 -46.98
C ILE A 79 -2.53 -17.14 -45.46
N CYS A 80 -2.31 -18.28 -44.81
CA CYS A 80 -2.19 -18.40 -43.36
C CYS A 80 -0.84 -19.02 -42.98
N GLY A 81 -0.19 -18.49 -41.94
CA GLY A 81 1.09 -19.00 -41.43
C GLY A 81 0.98 -19.82 -40.15
N ALA A 82 -0.23 -19.97 -39.58
CA ALA A 82 -0.42 -20.70 -38.34
C ALA A 82 -0.29 -22.20 -38.55
N ALA A 83 0.49 -22.88 -37.71
CA ALA A 83 0.75 -24.31 -37.86
C ALA A 83 -0.51 -25.19 -37.66
N ASN A 84 -1.52 -24.66 -36.96
CA ASN A 84 -2.77 -25.35 -36.65
C ASN A 84 -3.90 -25.12 -37.68
N ILE A 85 -3.65 -24.45 -38.82
CA ILE A 85 -4.65 -24.32 -39.89
C ILE A 85 -4.79 -25.63 -40.68
N ALA A 86 -6.02 -26.11 -40.85
CA ALA A 86 -6.33 -27.32 -41.59
C ALA A 86 -7.70 -27.23 -42.29
N LYS A 87 -7.92 -28.11 -43.27
CA LYS A 87 -9.22 -28.27 -43.94
C LYS A 87 -10.30 -28.70 -42.93
N GLY A 88 -11.49 -28.12 -43.05
CA GLY A 88 -12.66 -28.42 -42.22
C GLY A 88 -12.79 -27.57 -40.95
N LEU A 89 -11.81 -26.72 -40.65
CA LEU A 89 -11.85 -25.85 -39.48
C LEU A 89 -12.75 -24.63 -39.71
N LYS A 90 -13.43 -24.17 -38.65
CA LYS A 90 -14.10 -22.88 -38.59
C LYS A 90 -13.23 -21.90 -37.83
N VAL A 91 -12.93 -20.74 -38.41
CA VAL A 91 -11.88 -19.83 -37.92
C VAL A 91 -12.35 -18.36 -38.04
N PRO A 92 -11.86 -17.43 -37.22
CA PRO A 92 -12.17 -16.01 -37.38
C PRO A 92 -11.42 -15.45 -38.59
N VAL A 93 -12.15 -14.83 -39.52
CA VAL A 93 -11.62 -14.27 -40.76
C VAL A 93 -11.89 -12.77 -40.82
N ALA A 94 -10.82 -11.98 -40.83
CA ALA A 94 -10.91 -10.56 -41.12
C ALA A 94 -11.00 -10.34 -42.64
N LYS A 95 -12.14 -9.82 -43.09
CA LYS A 95 -12.43 -9.58 -44.50
C LYS A 95 -11.60 -8.43 -45.07
N VAL A 96 -11.49 -8.34 -46.40
CA VAL A 96 -10.97 -7.12 -47.03
C VAL A 96 -11.83 -5.92 -46.62
N GLY A 97 -11.19 -4.88 -46.09
CA GLY A 97 -11.86 -3.71 -45.51
C GLY A 97 -12.11 -3.81 -44.00
N ALA A 98 -11.87 -4.97 -43.38
CA ALA A 98 -11.88 -5.11 -41.93
C ALA A 98 -10.83 -4.21 -41.26
N VAL A 99 -11.06 -3.89 -39.99
CA VAL A 99 -10.15 -3.10 -39.16
C VAL A 99 -9.84 -3.93 -37.92
N LEU A 100 -8.55 -4.16 -37.65
CA LEU A 100 -8.05 -4.81 -36.45
C LEU A 100 -7.52 -3.75 -35.44
N PRO A 101 -7.20 -4.14 -34.18
CA PRO A 101 -6.71 -3.20 -33.17
C PRO A 101 -5.51 -2.38 -33.67
N GLY A 102 -5.43 -1.12 -33.23
CA GLY A 102 -4.42 -0.18 -33.73
C GLY A 102 -4.73 0.40 -35.12
N ASN A 103 -6.00 0.35 -35.56
CA ASN A 103 -6.48 0.85 -36.86
C ASN A 103 -5.81 0.15 -38.06
N PHE A 104 -5.51 -1.14 -37.91
CA PHE A 104 -4.88 -1.96 -38.95
C PHE A 104 -5.93 -2.42 -39.97
N LYS A 105 -5.92 -1.81 -41.16
CA LYS A 105 -6.90 -2.10 -42.22
C LYS A 105 -6.47 -3.28 -43.08
N ILE A 106 -7.33 -4.29 -43.18
CA ILE A 106 -7.11 -5.46 -44.05
C ILE A 106 -7.34 -5.06 -45.50
N LYS A 107 -6.35 -5.35 -46.35
CA LYS A 107 -6.37 -5.08 -47.80
C LYS A 107 -6.01 -6.36 -48.55
N LYS A 108 -6.39 -6.41 -49.83
CA LYS A 108 -5.88 -7.43 -50.75
C LYS A 108 -4.36 -7.26 -50.86
N ALA A 109 -3.61 -8.33 -50.60
CA ALA A 109 -2.16 -8.33 -50.67
C ALA A 109 -1.66 -9.56 -51.42
N LYS A 110 -0.39 -9.56 -51.83
CA LYS A 110 0.31 -10.76 -52.28
C LYS A 110 1.34 -11.16 -51.23
N LEU A 111 1.26 -12.38 -50.74
CA LEU A 111 2.28 -12.97 -49.85
C LEU A 111 3.02 -14.03 -50.66
N ARG A 112 4.33 -13.83 -50.87
CA ARG A 112 5.20 -14.79 -51.58
C ARG A 112 4.63 -15.24 -52.94
N GLY A 113 4.10 -14.30 -53.73
CA GLY A 113 3.59 -14.56 -55.08
C GLY A 113 2.08 -14.85 -55.15
N GLU A 114 1.49 -15.42 -54.10
CA GLU A 114 0.07 -15.77 -54.03
C GLU A 114 -0.79 -14.62 -53.47
N ALA A 115 -2.02 -14.48 -53.97
CA ALA A 115 -2.96 -13.47 -53.47
C ALA A 115 -3.57 -13.90 -52.12
N SER A 116 -3.73 -12.97 -51.19
CA SER A 116 -4.48 -13.14 -49.94
C SER A 116 -5.58 -12.09 -49.85
N HIS A 117 -6.82 -12.56 -49.74
CA HIS A 117 -8.05 -11.76 -49.72
C HIS A 117 -8.64 -11.65 -48.31
N GLY A 118 -7.76 -11.49 -47.32
CA GLY A 118 -8.14 -11.45 -45.92
C GLY A 118 -7.02 -11.95 -45.03
N MET A 119 -7.36 -12.20 -43.78
CA MET A 119 -6.48 -12.75 -42.75
C MET A 119 -7.29 -13.66 -41.83
N VAL A 120 -6.76 -14.85 -41.52
CA VAL A 120 -7.27 -15.68 -40.43
C VAL A 120 -6.63 -15.18 -39.14
N CYS A 121 -7.43 -14.90 -38.11
CA CYS A 121 -6.96 -14.21 -36.92
C CYS A 121 -6.67 -15.16 -35.74
N ALA A 122 -5.64 -14.84 -34.98
CA ALA A 122 -5.49 -15.29 -33.59
C ALA A 122 -6.34 -14.42 -32.65
N LEU A 123 -6.66 -14.91 -31.45
CA LEU A 123 -7.43 -14.14 -30.46
C LEU A 123 -6.71 -12.85 -30.04
N GLN A 124 -5.39 -12.90 -29.93
CA GLN A 124 -4.54 -11.76 -29.58
C GLN A 124 -4.56 -10.68 -30.66
N GLU A 125 -4.67 -11.07 -31.94
CA GLU A 125 -4.82 -10.13 -33.06
C GLU A 125 -6.20 -9.45 -33.05
N LEU A 126 -7.20 -10.06 -32.43
CA LEU A 126 -8.52 -9.47 -32.18
C LEU A 126 -8.55 -8.61 -30.90
N GLY A 127 -7.45 -8.54 -30.15
CA GLY A 127 -7.29 -7.68 -28.98
C GLY A 127 -7.54 -8.34 -27.63
N ILE A 128 -7.73 -9.66 -27.59
CA ILE A 128 -7.85 -10.45 -26.36
C ILE A 128 -6.46 -10.59 -25.70
N ASP A 129 -6.36 -10.37 -24.39
CA ASP A 129 -5.10 -10.54 -23.65
C ASP A 129 -4.62 -12.00 -23.76
N GLY A 130 -3.35 -12.20 -24.14
CA GLY A 130 -2.74 -13.51 -24.25
C GLY A 130 -2.75 -14.32 -22.96
N LYS A 131 -2.86 -13.69 -21.78
CA LYS A 131 -3.04 -14.39 -20.49
C LYS A 131 -4.38 -15.09 -20.36
N LEU A 132 -5.40 -14.61 -21.07
CA LEU A 132 -6.77 -15.16 -21.07
C LEU A 132 -6.98 -16.19 -22.19
N VAL A 133 -6.08 -16.24 -23.16
CA VAL A 133 -6.08 -17.24 -24.23
C VAL A 133 -5.64 -18.59 -23.66
N SER A 134 -6.40 -19.65 -23.96
CA SER A 134 -6.03 -21.01 -23.56
C SER A 134 -4.68 -21.41 -24.19
N LYS A 135 -3.93 -22.29 -23.52
CA LYS A 135 -2.59 -22.71 -24.00
C LYS A 135 -2.63 -23.29 -25.42
N GLU A 136 -3.73 -23.94 -25.79
CA GLU A 136 -3.93 -24.52 -27.13
C GLU A 136 -3.88 -23.48 -28.26
N TYR A 137 -4.36 -22.26 -28.00
CA TYR A 137 -4.44 -21.19 -29.00
C TYR A 137 -3.41 -20.07 -28.79
N ALA A 138 -2.50 -20.22 -27.81
CA ALA A 138 -1.52 -19.19 -27.49
C ALA A 138 -0.57 -18.89 -28.66
N ASP A 139 -0.16 -19.93 -29.41
CA ASP A 139 0.80 -19.84 -30.52
C ASP A 139 0.16 -20.06 -31.91
N GLY A 140 -1.17 -19.92 -32.02
CA GLY A 140 -1.90 -20.26 -33.25
C GLY A 140 -3.19 -19.46 -33.46
N ILE A 141 -3.96 -19.86 -34.48
CA ILE A 141 -5.27 -19.27 -34.75
C ILE A 141 -6.35 -19.88 -33.86
N PHE A 142 -7.43 -19.14 -33.64
CA PHE A 142 -8.59 -19.67 -32.93
C PHE A 142 -9.44 -20.57 -33.82
N ILE A 143 -9.96 -21.65 -33.24
CA ILE A 143 -10.84 -22.59 -33.91
C ILE A 143 -12.20 -22.53 -33.23
N PHE A 144 -13.23 -22.13 -33.99
CA PHE A 144 -14.61 -22.17 -33.53
C PHE A 144 -15.13 -23.60 -33.46
N PRO A 145 -16.09 -23.88 -32.55
CA PRO A 145 -16.88 -25.10 -32.56
C PRO A 145 -17.50 -25.39 -33.93
N SER A 146 -17.65 -26.68 -34.25
CA SER A 146 -18.13 -27.12 -35.57
C SER A 146 -19.56 -26.68 -35.91
N ASP A 147 -20.35 -26.27 -34.92
CA ASP A 147 -21.71 -25.75 -35.05
C ASP A 147 -21.78 -24.24 -35.30
N ALA A 148 -20.67 -23.49 -35.23
CA ALA A 148 -20.65 -22.05 -35.49
C ALA A 148 -21.10 -21.71 -36.93
N GLU A 149 -22.04 -20.78 -37.11
CA GLU A 149 -22.58 -20.43 -38.42
C GLU A 149 -21.55 -19.69 -39.28
N VAL A 150 -21.34 -20.14 -40.53
CA VAL A 150 -20.40 -19.51 -41.47
C VAL A 150 -20.95 -18.16 -41.93
N GLY A 151 -20.11 -17.12 -41.92
CA GLY A 151 -20.49 -15.75 -42.25
C GLY A 151 -21.07 -14.94 -41.08
N ALA A 152 -21.36 -15.56 -39.93
CA ALA A 152 -21.79 -14.85 -38.73
C ALA A 152 -20.70 -13.91 -38.18
N ASP A 153 -21.10 -12.88 -37.42
CA ASP A 153 -20.16 -11.95 -36.77
C ASP A 153 -19.34 -12.69 -35.70
N ALA A 154 -18.05 -12.84 -35.96
CA ALA A 154 -17.14 -13.50 -35.03
C ALA A 154 -17.00 -12.71 -33.73
N LEU A 155 -17.14 -11.37 -33.76
CA LEU A 155 -17.00 -10.52 -32.59
C LEU A 155 -18.15 -10.74 -31.59
N GLU A 156 -19.36 -11.00 -32.09
CA GLU A 156 -20.52 -11.32 -31.25
C GLU A 156 -20.37 -12.69 -30.58
N ILE A 157 -19.90 -13.72 -31.32
CA ILE A 157 -19.65 -15.06 -30.76
C ILE A 157 -18.53 -15.04 -29.70
N LEU A 158 -17.49 -14.22 -29.92
CA LEU A 158 -16.41 -13.99 -28.97
C LEU A 158 -16.79 -13.03 -27.84
N ASN A 159 -18.04 -12.53 -27.81
CA ASN A 159 -18.56 -11.56 -26.86
C ASN A 159 -17.71 -10.28 -26.72
N LEU A 160 -17.08 -9.84 -27.81
CA LEU A 160 -16.23 -8.64 -27.80
C LEU A 160 -17.05 -7.34 -27.75
N HIS A 161 -18.32 -7.38 -28.10
CA HIS A 161 -19.24 -6.22 -27.98
C HIS A 161 -19.74 -5.99 -26.53
N ASP A 162 -19.18 -6.71 -25.55
CA ASP A 162 -19.48 -6.54 -24.14
C ASP A 162 -18.63 -5.45 -23.49
N GLU A 163 -19.10 -4.99 -22.33
CA GLU A 163 -18.43 -4.06 -21.45
C GLU A 163 -18.25 -4.72 -20.08
N VAL A 164 -17.07 -4.57 -19.48
CA VAL A 164 -16.73 -5.21 -18.21
C VAL A 164 -16.51 -4.14 -17.15
N LEU A 165 -17.29 -4.19 -16.06
CA LEU A 165 -17.10 -3.33 -14.90
C LEU A 165 -16.05 -3.95 -13.97
N GLU A 166 -15.04 -3.17 -13.59
CA GLU A 166 -14.06 -3.55 -12.58
C GLU A 166 -14.44 -3.00 -11.21
N LEU A 167 -14.88 -3.87 -10.30
CA LEU A 167 -15.27 -3.47 -8.95
C LEU A 167 -14.09 -3.54 -7.97
N GLY A 168 -13.80 -2.40 -7.33
CA GLY A 168 -12.86 -2.23 -6.22
C GLY A 168 -13.52 -2.57 -4.88
N LEU A 169 -13.67 -3.87 -4.60
CA LEU A 169 -14.44 -4.35 -3.45
C LEU A 169 -13.65 -4.25 -2.13
N THR A 170 -14.25 -3.58 -1.15
CA THR A 170 -13.83 -3.61 0.25
C THR A 170 -14.13 -4.97 0.90
N PRO A 171 -13.44 -5.35 2.00
CA PRO A 171 -13.62 -6.66 2.63
C PRO A 171 -15.03 -6.96 3.13
N ASN A 172 -15.82 -5.95 3.52
CA ASN A 172 -17.21 -6.12 3.97
C ASN A 172 -18.17 -6.53 2.84
N ARG A 173 -17.86 -6.20 1.58
CA ARG A 173 -18.69 -6.51 0.41
C ARG A 173 -18.31 -7.84 -0.25
N ALA A 174 -18.07 -8.86 0.58
CA ALA A 174 -17.77 -10.21 0.11
C ALA A 174 -18.92 -10.81 -0.71
N ASP A 175 -20.16 -10.36 -0.44
CA ASP A 175 -21.35 -10.72 -1.18
C ASP A 175 -21.23 -10.43 -2.68
N CYS A 176 -20.55 -9.35 -3.06
CA CYS A 176 -20.37 -8.93 -4.45
C CYS A 176 -19.14 -9.52 -5.15
N LEU A 177 -18.45 -10.53 -4.58
CA LEU A 177 -17.37 -11.27 -5.27
C LEU A 177 -17.88 -12.28 -6.30
N ASN A 178 -19.13 -12.15 -6.72
CA ASN A 178 -19.83 -13.02 -7.66
C ASN A 178 -20.99 -12.28 -8.34
N MET A 179 -21.42 -12.81 -9.48
CA MET A 179 -22.43 -12.20 -10.33
C MET A 179 -23.79 -12.08 -9.65
N LEU A 180 -24.22 -13.09 -8.87
CA LEU A 180 -25.50 -13.04 -8.16
C LEU A 180 -25.52 -11.97 -7.05
N GLY A 181 -24.42 -11.79 -6.33
CA GLY A 181 -24.30 -10.74 -5.34
C GLY A 181 -24.31 -9.34 -5.94
N VAL A 182 -23.61 -9.15 -7.07
CA VAL A 182 -23.69 -7.91 -7.85
C VAL A 182 -25.11 -7.69 -8.38
N ALA A 183 -25.79 -8.75 -8.81
CA ALA A 183 -27.20 -8.68 -9.23
C ALA A 183 -28.11 -8.19 -8.09
N TYR A 184 -27.96 -8.70 -6.86
CA TYR A 184 -28.71 -8.20 -5.70
C TYR A 184 -28.44 -6.71 -5.44
N GLU A 185 -27.19 -6.29 -5.54
CA GLU A 185 -26.83 -4.89 -5.32
C GLU A 185 -27.42 -3.96 -6.39
N VAL A 186 -27.26 -4.32 -7.66
CA VAL A 186 -27.80 -3.54 -8.79
C VAL A 186 -29.32 -3.51 -8.77
N ALA A 187 -29.96 -4.64 -8.47
CA ALA A 187 -31.39 -4.71 -8.26
C ALA A 187 -31.84 -3.77 -7.14
N ALA A 188 -31.10 -3.69 -6.03
CA ALA A 188 -31.45 -2.80 -4.92
C ALA A 188 -31.36 -1.31 -5.32
N ILE A 189 -30.30 -0.94 -6.05
CA ILE A 189 -30.02 0.42 -6.53
C ILE A 189 -31.09 0.91 -7.52
N TYR A 190 -31.63 0.02 -8.37
CA TYR A 190 -32.63 0.37 -9.38
C TYR A 190 -34.07 -0.01 -8.97
N GLY A 191 -34.27 -0.67 -7.82
CA GLY A 191 -35.58 -1.18 -7.40
C GLY A 191 -36.14 -2.24 -8.34
N ARG A 192 -35.29 -3.20 -8.75
CA ARG A 192 -35.63 -4.26 -9.72
C ARG A 192 -35.64 -5.63 -9.05
N GLU A 193 -36.20 -6.63 -9.75
CA GLU A 193 -36.18 -8.01 -9.28
C GLU A 193 -34.90 -8.73 -9.74
N VAL A 194 -34.44 -9.67 -8.90
CA VAL A 194 -33.34 -10.57 -9.23
C VAL A 194 -33.92 -11.89 -9.73
N LYS A 195 -33.50 -12.31 -10.93
CA LYS A 195 -33.83 -13.61 -11.49
C LYS A 195 -32.70 -14.59 -11.18
N LEU A 196 -32.95 -15.60 -10.35
CA LEU A 196 -31.97 -16.64 -10.05
C LEU A 196 -31.88 -17.69 -11.18
N PRO A 197 -30.73 -18.34 -11.37
CA PRO A 197 -30.57 -19.41 -12.36
C PRO A 197 -31.44 -20.63 -11.99
N ALA A 198 -32.02 -21.27 -13.00
CA ALA A 198 -32.77 -22.50 -12.81
C ALA A 198 -31.83 -23.71 -12.95
N ILE A 199 -31.90 -24.65 -12.00
CA ILE A 199 -31.11 -25.88 -12.03
C ILE A 199 -31.98 -26.99 -12.63
N ASP A 200 -31.64 -27.43 -13.84
CA ASP A 200 -32.24 -28.60 -14.49
C ASP A 200 -31.24 -29.76 -14.43
N LEU A 201 -31.31 -30.53 -13.34
CA LEU A 201 -30.46 -31.69 -13.10
C LEU A 201 -31.30 -32.97 -13.18
N GLN A 202 -30.88 -33.89 -14.05
CA GLN A 202 -31.38 -35.26 -14.06
C GLN A 202 -30.35 -36.17 -13.38
N GLU A 203 -30.76 -36.78 -12.27
CA GLU A 203 -29.93 -37.73 -11.54
C GLU A 203 -30.19 -39.16 -12.01
N THR A 204 -29.14 -39.99 -11.97
CA THR A 204 -29.26 -41.44 -12.17
C THR A 204 -29.80 -42.12 -10.92
N ALA A 205 -30.08 -43.43 -11.01
CA ALA A 205 -30.50 -44.22 -9.84
C ALA A 205 -29.31 -44.70 -8.95
N GLU A 206 -28.06 -44.52 -9.41
CA GLU A 206 -26.87 -44.83 -8.62
C GLU A 206 -26.62 -43.70 -7.61
N LYS A 207 -26.30 -44.02 -6.35
CA LYS A 207 -26.15 -42.99 -5.30
C LYS A 207 -24.71 -42.56 -5.14
N THR A 208 -24.50 -41.26 -4.89
CA THR A 208 -23.16 -40.74 -4.55
C THR A 208 -22.57 -41.49 -3.33
N SER A 209 -23.40 -41.81 -2.34
CA SER A 209 -23.01 -42.52 -1.11
C SER A 209 -22.47 -43.94 -1.34
N ASP A 210 -22.72 -44.55 -2.49
CA ASP A 210 -22.23 -45.90 -2.80
C ASP A 210 -20.73 -45.87 -3.20
N TYR A 211 -20.20 -44.69 -3.53
CA TYR A 211 -18.87 -44.50 -4.10
C TYR A 211 -17.91 -43.77 -3.16
N ILE A 212 -18.42 -42.89 -2.30
CA ILE A 212 -17.59 -42.02 -1.47
C ILE A 212 -18.26 -41.77 -0.12
N SER A 213 -17.46 -41.66 0.94
CA SER A 213 -17.89 -41.17 2.26
C SER A 213 -17.08 -39.93 2.63
N VAL A 214 -17.71 -38.97 3.32
CA VAL A 214 -17.04 -37.74 3.79
C VAL A 214 -17.03 -37.72 5.32
N SER A 215 -15.90 -37.36 5.90
CA SER A 215 -15.76 -37.06 7.33
C SER A 215 -14.90 -35.82 7.55
N VAL A 216 -15.21 -35.07 8.61
CA VAL A 216 -14.47 -33.87 9.00
C VAL A 216 -14.04 -34.01 10.45
N GLU A 217 -12.72 -34.05 10.66
CA GLU A 217 -12.10 -34.05 11.99
C GLU A 217 -12.00 -32.62 12.54
N ALA A 218 -11.64 -31.67 11.68
CA ALA A 218 -11.45 -30.25 12.00
C ALA A 218 -12.76 -29.44 11.80
N LYS A 219 -13.75 -29.70 12.66
CA LYS A 219 -15.13 -29.19 12.50
C LYS A 219 -15.27 -27.68 12.61
N GLU A 220 -14.39 -27.01 13.34
CA GLU A 220 -14.42 -25.54 13.49
C GLU A 220 -13.87 -24.87 12.22
N GLU A 221 -12.83 -25.45 11.64
CA GLU A 221 -12.16 -24.95 10.43
C GLU A 221 -12.92 -25.31 9.15
N ASN A 222 -13.64 -26.44 9.13
CA ASN A 222 -14.53 -26.84 8.04
C ASN A 222 -15.91 -27.26 8.56
N PRO A 223 -16.80 -26.29 8.84
CA PRO A 223 -18.15 -26.59 9.33
C PRO A 223 -19.02 -27.41 8.37
N LEU A 224 -18.85 -27.24 7.05
CA LEU A 224 -19.66 -27.92 6.04
C LEU A 224 -18.79 -28.40 4.89
N TYR A 225 -18.93 -29.67 4.54
CA TYR A 225 -18.33 -30.27 3.35
C TYR A 225 -19.34 -31.11 2.61
N ILE A 226 -19.53 -30.86 1.32
CA ILE A 226 -20.46 -31.58 0.45
C ILE A 226 -19.66 -32.13 -0.74
N ALA A 227 -19.92 -33.38 -1.09
CA ALA A 227 -19.37 -33.99 -2.29
C ALA A 227 -20.44 -34.65 -3.16
N LYS A 228 -20.27 -34.56 -4.48
CA LYS A 228 -21.17 -35.14 -5.48
C LYS A 228 -20.39 -35.85 -6.58
N MET A 229 -20.85 -37.02 -6.97
CA MET A 229 -20.24 -37.82 -8.04
C MET A 229 -20.89 -37.55 -9.39
N VAL A 230 -20.05 -37.43 -10.43
CA VAL A 230 -20.46 -37.41 -11.84
C VAL A 230 -19.60 -38.41 -12.60
N LYS A 231 -20.23 -39.41 -13.23
CA LYS A 231 -19.55 -40.46 -14.01
C LYS A 231 -19.56 -40.13 -15.49
N ASN A 232 -18.71 -40.81 -16.24
CA ASN A 232 -18.70 -40.80 -17.71
C ASN A 232 -18.52 -39.41 -18.34
N VAL A 233 -17.79 -38.51 -17.66
CA VAL A 233 -17.47 -37.20 -18.24
C VAL A 233 -16.49 -37.36 -19.40
N LYS A 234 -16.64 -36.51 -20.42
CA LYS A 234 -15.68 -36.36 -21.51
C LYS A 234 -14.99 -35.01 -21.40
N ILE A 235 -13.69 -35.04 -21.12
CA ILE A 235 -12.87 -33.83 -21.02
C ILE A 235 -12.67 -33.23 -22.41
N GLY A 236 -12.90 -31.93 -22.52
CA GLY A 236 -12.80 -31.17 -23.76
C GLY A 236 -13.01 -29.68 -23.51
N PRO A 237 -13.10 -28.84 -24.56
CA PRO A 237 -13.38 -27.42 -24.41
C PRO A 237 -14.80 -27.18 -23.88
N SER A 238 -14.97 -26.18 -23.00
CA SER A 238 -16.27 -25.68 -22.57
C SER A 238 -17.03 -24.99 -23.73
N PRO A 239 -18.37 -24.81 -23.65
CA PRO A 239 -19.10 -24.06 -24.67
C PRO A 239 -18.65 -22.60 -24.73
N MET A 240 -18.76 -21.99 -25.92
CA MET A 240 -18.20 -20.65 -26.19
C MET A 240 -18.70 -19.58 -25.22
N TRP A 241 -20.00 -19.58 -24.90
CA TRP A 241 -20.59 -18.60 -23.98
C TRP A 241 -19.96 -18.65 -22.58
N MET A 242 -19.51 -19.82 -22.12
CA MET A 242 -18.86 -19.99 -20.82
C MET A 242 -17.41 -19.50 -20.89
N GLN A 243 -16.69 -19.86 -21.96
CA GLN A 243 -15.33 -19.39 -22.18
C GLN A 243 -15.26 -17.86 -22.21
N THR A 244 -16.15 -17.21 -22.96
CA THR A 244 -16.15 -15.74 -23.09
C THR A 244 -16.52 -15.04 -21.78
N ARG A 245 -17.45 -15.59 -20.99
CA ARG A 245 -17.76 -15.09 -19.64
C ARG A 245 -16.57 -15.23 -18.70
N LEU A 246 -15.88 -16.36 -18.70
CA LEU A 246 -14.68 -16.57 -17.89
C LEU A 246 -13.57 -15.60 -18.30
N MET A 247 -13.32 -15.43 -19.59
CA MET A 247 -12.34 -14.45 -20.08
C MET A 247 -12.70 -13.03 -19.67
N ALA A 248 -13.98 -12.63 -19.80
CA ALA A 248 -14.47 -11.33 -19.34
C ALA A 248 -14.35 -11.16 -17.81
N ALA A 249 -14.41 -12.26 -17.06
CA ALA A 249 -14.17 -12.32 -15.62
C ALA A 249 -12.67 -12.35 -15.24
N GLY A 250 -11.75 -12.30 -16.21
CA GLY A 250 -10.30 -12.37 -15.98
C GLY A 250 -9.77 -13.80 -15.77
N ILE A 251 -10.58 -14.82 -16.03
CA ILE A 251 -10.24 -16.24 -15.84
C ILE A 251 -9.98 -16.89 -17.21
N ARG A 252 -8.79 -17.49 -17.35
CA ARG A 252 -8.43 -18.26 -18.55
C ARG A 252 -9.20 -19.59 -18.60
N PRO A 253 -9.93 -19.91 -19.69
CA PRO A 253 -10.54 -21.22 -19.88
C PRO A 253 -9.50 -22.35 -20.03
N ILE A 254 -9.80 -23.52 -19.49
CA ILE A 254 -8.92 -24.69 -19.43
C ILE A 254 -9.61 -25.92 -20.02
N SER A 255 -10.70 -26.38 -19.41
CA SER A 255 -11.46 -27.55 -19.84
C SER A 255 -12.89 -27.42 -19.34
N ASN A 256 -13.85 -28.08 -19.98
CA ASN A 256 -15.26 -28.05 -19.59
C ASN A 256 -15.49 -28.29 -18.09
N VAL A 257 -14.82 -29.27 -17.47
CA VAL A 257 -14.96 -29.55 -16.03
C VAL A 257 -14.42 -28.41 -15.16
N VAL A 258 -13.19 -27.95 -15.43
CA VAL A 258 -12.55 -26.88 -14.63
C VAL A 258 -13.26 -25.53 -14.86
N ASP A 259 -13.65 -25.25 -16.10
CA ASP A 259 -14.38 -24.04 -16.48
C ASP A 259 -15.75 -24.00 -15.81
N ILE A 260 -16.44 -25.14 -15.66
CA ILE A 260 -17.68 -25.21 -14.88
C ILE A 260 -17.43 -24.82 -13.42
N THR A 261 -16.37 -25.34 -12.78
CA THR A 261 -16.07 -24.95 -11.39
C THR A 261 -15.74 -23.46 -11.25
N ASN A 262 -14.98 -22.89 -12.18
CA ASN A 262 -14.68 -21.45 -12.21
C ASN A 262 -15.93 -20.62 -12.51
N TYR A 263 -16.81 -21.09 -13.39
CA TYR A 263 -18.05 -20.42 -13.74
C TYR A 263 -18.98 -20.34 -12.51
N ILE A 264 -19.13 -21.45 -11.78
CA ILE A 264 -19.92 -21.48 -10.54
C ILE A 264 -19.30 -20.59 -9.46
N LEU A 265 -17.96 -20.56 -9.35
CA LEU A 265 -17.26 -19.62 -8.48
C LEU A 265 -17.63 -18.17 -8.82
N MET A 266 -17.67 -17.81 -10.10
CA MET A 266 -18.04 -16.46 -10.53
C MET A 266 -19.53 -16.17 -10.43
N GLU A 267 -20.40 -17.17 -10.62
CA GLU A 267 -21.86 -17.00 -10.56
C GLU A 267 -22.37 -16.92 -9.11
N TYR A 268 -22.02 -17.92 -8.28
CA TYR A 268 -22.51 -18.07 -6.91
C TYR A 268 -21.57 -17.49 -5.85
N GLY A 269 -20.29 -17.32 -6.15
CA GLY A 269 -19.27 -16.97 -5.16
C GLY A 269 -18.79 -18.17 -4.35
N GLN A 270 -19.24 -19.38 -4.69
CA GLN A 270 -18.85 -20.65 -4.07
C GLN A 270 -17.68 -21.25 -4.84
N PRO A 271 -16.46 -21.27 -4.28
CA PRO A 271 -15.38 -22.03 -4.89
C PRO A 271 -15.72 -23.51 -4.86
N LEU A 272 -15.56 -24.17 -6.00
CA LEU A 272 -15.67 -25.62 -6.15
C LEU A 272 -14.31 -26.19 -6.55
N HIS A 273 -14.10 -27.46 -6.20
CA HIS A 273 -12.98 -28.23 -6.73
C HIS A 273 -13.49 -29.53 -7.37
N ALA A 274 -12.79 -30.01 -8.39
CA ALA A 274 -13.10 -31.25 -9.06
C ALA A 274 -11.90 -32.18 -8.93
N PHE A 275 -12.06 -33.29 -8.21
CA PHE A 275 -11.06 -34.34 -8.12
C PHE A 275 -11.30 -35.38 -9.21
N ASP A 276 -10.21 -35.89 -9.79
CA ASP A 276 -10.26 -37.15 -10.54
C ASP A 276 -10.53 -38.29 -9.55
N TYR A 277 -11.76 -38.82 -9.58
CA TYR A 277 -12.20 -39.85 -8.63
C TYR A 277 -11.34 -41.11 -8.73
N ASP A 278 -10.90 -41.46 -9.94
CA ASP A 278 -10.13 -42.68 -10.18
C ASP A 278 -8.69 -42.57 -9.63
N LYS A 279 -8.20 -41.35 -9.38
CA LYS A 279 -6.90 -41.06 -8.76
C LYS A 279 -6.95 -40.86 -7.25
N LEU A 280 -8.14 -40.75 -6.64
CA LEU A 280 -8.27 -40.56 -5.19
C LEU A 280 -7.61 -41.69 -4.39
N GLY A 281 -7.62 -42.92 -4.90
CA GLY A 281 -6.99 -44.08 -4.27
C GLY A 281 -7.70 -44.63 -3.03
N SER A 282 -8.82 -44.03 -2.63
CA SER A 282 -9.71 -44.53 -1.57
C SER A 282 -11.17 -44.13 -1.85
N LYS A 283 -12.11 -44.66 -1.06
CA LYS A 283 -13.53 -44.30 -1.09
C LYS A 283 -13.92 -43.39 0.07
N GLU A 284 -12.98 -42.61 0.59
CA GLU A 284 -13.23 -41.66 1.67
C GLU A 284 -12.53 -40.32 1.44
N ILE A 285 -13.21 -39.25 1.84
CA ILE A 285 -12.60 -37.93 2.07
C ILE A 285 -12.57 -37.68 3.57
N VAL A 286 -11.40 -37.31 4.08
CA VAL A 286 -11.20 -36.88 5.46
C VAL A 286 -10.58 -35.49 5.46
N VAL A 287 -11.31 -34.52 6.00
CA VAL A 287 -10.80 -33.14 6.18
C VAL A 287 -10.23 -32.99 7.58
N ARG A 288 -8.96 -32.63 7.67
CA ARG A 288 -8.22 -32.54 8.93
C ARG A 288 -7.14 -31.46 8.89
N LEU A 289 -6.60 -31.13 10.05
CA LEU A 289 -5.38 -30.34 10.12
C LEU A 289 -4.17 -31.13 9.60
N ALA A 290 -3.22 -30.42 9.01
CA ALA A 290 -1.97 -30.98 8.53
C ALA A 290 -1.10 -31.45 9.70
N LYS A 291 -0.23 -32.42 9.43
CA LYS A 291 0.84 -32.77 10.37
C LYS A 291 1.97 -31.75 10.23
N GLU A 292 2.66 -31.44 11.31
CA GLU A 292 3.80 -30.53 11.26
C GLU A 292 4.87 -31.04 10.28
N GLY A 293 5.22 -30.22 9.28
CA GLY A 293 6.16 -30.61 8.23
C GLY A 293 5.59 -31.53 7.15
N GLU A 294 4.27 -31.76 7.10
CA GLU A 294 3.60 -32.51 6.02
C GLU A 294 3.86 -31.83 4.68
N LYS A 295 4.14 -32.61 3.63
CA LYS A 295 4.46 -32.08 2.30
C LYS A 295 3.32 -32.34 1.32
N ILE A 296 3.10 -31.39 0.42
CA ILE A 296 2.15 -31.50 -0.69
C ILE A 296 2.71 -30.80 -1.93
N GLU A 297 2.49 -31.39 -3.09
CA GLU A 297 2.74 -30.76 -4.40
C GLU A 297 1.43 -30.14 -4.91
N THR A 298 1.42 -28.83 -5.11
CA THR A 298 0.25 -28.09 -5.60
C THR A 298 0.20 -28.01 -7.13
N LEU A 299 -0.95 -27.64 -7.69
CA LEU A 299 -1.20 -27.52 -9.15
C LEU A 299 -0.26 -26.55 -9.92
N ASP A 300 0.59 -25.81 -9.21
CA ASP A 300 1.63 -24.95 -9.77
C ASP A 300 3.01 -25.64 -9.83
N ASP A 301 3.04 -26.96 -9.65
CA ASP A 301 4.23 -27.82 -9.64
C ASP A 301 5.25 -27.43 -8.55
N GLN A 302 4.76 -26.88 -7.42
CA GLN A 302 5.59 -26.52 -6.26
C GLN A 302 5.34 -27.44 -5.06
N GLU A 303 6.43 -27.96 -4.48
CA GLU A 303 6.38 -28.66 -3.19
C GLU A 303 6.26 -27.65 -2.04
N ARG A 304 5.28 -27.84 -1.16
CA ARG A 304 4.99 -26.99 -0.01
C ARG A 304 5.12 -27.77 1.27
N THR A 305 5.72 -27.15 2.29
CA THR A 305 5.81 -27.70 3.64
C THR A 305 4.75 -27.05 4.51
N LEU A 306 3.83 -27.87 5.03
CA LEU A 306 2.68 -27.45 5.80
C LEU A 306 2.99 -27.38 7.29
N GLN A 307 2.32 -26.45 7.96
CA GLN A 307 2.35 -26.30 9.42
C GLN A 307 1.08 -26.93 10.01
N SER A 308 1.14 -27.31 11.28
CA SER A 308 0.07 -28.05 11.97
C SER A 308 -1.29 -27.34 12.04
N HIS A 309 -1.38 -26.03 11.79
CA HIS A 309 -2.65 -25.30 11.70
C HIS A 309 -3.21 -25.17 10.28
N HIS A 310 -2.49 -25.65 9.26
CA HIS A 310 -3.01 -25.66 7.89
C HIS A 310 -4.08 -26.75 7.75
N LEU A 311 -5.17 -26.43 7.04
CA LEU A 311 -6.26 -27.38 6.79
C LEU A 311 -6.02 -28.11 5.46
N VAL A 312 -6.18 -29.44 5.45
CA VAL A 312 -5.98 -30.28 4.27
C VAL A 312 -7.17 -31.19 4.01
N ILE A 313 -7.41 -31.46 2.74
CA ILE A 313 -8.38 -32.45 2.26
C ILE A 313 -7.60 -33.71 1.91
N THR A 314 -8.01 -34.85 2.44
CA THR A 314 -7.23 -36.10 2.32
C THR A 314 -8.12 -37.24 1.88
N ASN A 315 -7.51 -38.27 1.31
CA ASN A 315 -8.17 -39.55 1.03
C ASN A 315 -8.16 -40.51 2.25
N GLY A 316 -7.94 -39.99 3.45
CA GLY A 316 -7.67 -40.76 4.69
C GLY A 316 -6.18 -41.06 4.94
N THR A 317 -5.34 -41.04 3.89
CA THR A 317 -3.90 -41.36 4.02
C THR A 317 -2.97 -40.24 3.60
N LYS A 318 -3.26 -39.56 2.49
CA LYS A 318 -2.44 -38.51 1.89
C LYS A 318 -3.24 -37.23 1.69
N ALA A 319 -2.58 -36.08 1.85
CA ALA A 319 -3.16 -34.79 1.49
C ALA A 319 -3.30 -34.67 -0.04
N LEU A 320 -4.50 -34.31 -0.48
CA LEU A 320 -4.88 -34.13 -1.88
C LEU A 320 -5.01 -32.65 -2.25
N ALA A 321 -5.31 -31.79 -1.28
CA ALA A 321 -5.43 -30.36 -1.49
C ALA A 321 -5.17 -29.58 -0.20
N VAL A 322 -4.73 -28.33 -0.35
CA VAL A 322 -4.74 -27.34 0.72
C VAL A 322 -6.12 -26.69 0.72
N ALA A 323 -6.91 -26.98 1.77
CA ALA A 323 -8.33 -26.70 1.82
C ALA A 323 -8.64 -25.19 1.63
N GLY A 324 -9.50 -24.86 0.68
CA GLY A 324 -9.89 -23.48 0.36
C GLY A 324 -8.77 -22.61 -0.22
N VAL A 325 -7.61 -23.18 -0.58
CA VAL A 325 -6.47 -22.44 -1.14
C VAL A 325 -6.11 -22.95 -2.53
N MET A 326 -5.68 -24.21 -2.65
CA MET A 326 -5.22 -24.78 -3.92
C MET A 326 -5.28 -26.32 -3.91
N GLY A 327 -5.69 -26.90 -5.03
CA GLY A 327 -5.64 -28.35 -5.26
C GLY A 327 -4.21 -28.88 -5.32
N GLY A 328 -4.04 -30.16 -5.04
CA GLY A 328 -2.80 -30.91 -5.27
C GLY A 328 -2.73 -31.48 -6.69
N ALA A 329 -1.51 -31.74 -7.16
CA ALA A 329 -1.27 -32.28 -8.50
C ALA A 329 -1.75 -33.74 -8.66
N ASP A 330 -1.66 -34.54 -7.60
CA ASP A 330 -1.95 -35.99 -7.62
C ASP A 330 -3.39 -36.34 -8.02
N SER A 331 -4.35 -35.46 -7.74
CA SER A 331 -5.78 -35.67 -7.98
C SER A 331 -6.37 -34.74 -9.05
N GLU A 332 -5.51 -34.12 -9.86
CA GLU A 332 -5.93 -33.20 -10.93
C GLU A 332 -6.73 -33.91 -12.02
N VAL A 333 -7.77 -33.22 -12.50
CA VAL A 333 -8.53 -33.60 -13.70
C VAL A 333 -7.64 -33.45 -14.93
N THR A 334 -7.49 -34.55 -15.67
CA THR A 334 -6.67 -34.66 -16.89
C THR A 334 -7.52 -35.08 -18.07
N ASN A 335 -6.96 -35.10 -19.28
CA ASN A 335 -7.68 -35.56 -20.49
C ASN A 335 -8.17 -37.03 -20.41
N GLU A 336 -7.63 -37.82 -19.49
CA GLU A 336 -7.99 -39.22 -19.26
C GLU A 336 -9.11 -39.39 -18.21
N THR A 337 -9.46 -38.33 -17.48
CA THR A 337 -10.44 -38.38 -16.40
C THR A 337 -11.84 -38.69 -16.93
N VAL A 338 -12.49 -39.69 -16.35
CA VAL A 338 -13.85 -40.12 -16.72
C VAL A 338 -14.83 -40.03 -15.55
N ASN A 339 -14.36 -40.10 -14.31
CA ASN A 339 -15.18 -39.98 -13.11
C ASN A 339 -14.69 -38.78 -12.28
N VAL A 340 -15.60 -37.88 -11.92
CA VAL A 340 -15.28 -36.66 -11.19
C VAL A 340 -16.02 -36.65 -9.85
N LEU A 341 -15.29 -36.35 -8.79
CA LEU A 341 -15.84 -35.99 -7.49
C LEU A 341 -15.79 -34.47 -7.33
N ILE A 342 -16.96 -33.83 -7.30
CA ILE A 342 -17.07 -32.39 -7.07
C ILE A 342 -17.07 -32.15 -5.56
N GLU A 343 -16.25 -31.19 -5.11
CA GLU A 343 -16.23 -30.63 -3.76
C GLU A 343 -16.96 -29.29 -3.76
N SER A 344 -17.84 -29.11 -2.77
CA SER A 344 -18.41 -27.82 -2.37
C SER A 344 -18.39 -27.72 -0.85
N ALA A 345 -17.61 -26.79 -0.32
CA ALA A 345 -17.36 -26.70 1.11
C ALA A 345 -17.44 -25.26 1.63
N TYR A 346 -17.65 -25.14 2.93
CA TYR A 346 -17.51 -23.89 3.68
C TYR A 346 -16.31 -24.03 4.62
N PHE A 347 -15.29 -23.19 4.41
CA PHE A 347 -14.12 -23.11 5.27
C PHE A 347 -14.14 -21.84 6.12
N ALA A 348 -13.63 -21.93 7.35
CA ALA A 348 -13.47 -20.76 8.20
C ALA A 348 -12.46 -19.78 7.58
N GLY A 349 -12.89 -18.54 7.33
CA GLY A 349 -12.08 -17.56 6.61
C GLY A 349 -10.75 -17.22 7.27
N GLN A 350 -10.67 -17.24 8.60
CA GLN A 350 -9.41 -17.02 9.33
C GLN A 350 -8.37 -18.11 9.05
N THR A 351 -8.82 -19.37 8.97
CA THR A 351 -7.96 -20.53 8.68
C THR A 351 -7.39 -20.45 7.26
N VAL A 352 -8.24 -20.12 6.28
CA VAL A 352 -7.82 -19.95 4.89
C VAL A 352 -6.87 -18.76 4.75
N ARG A 353 -7.18 -17.62 5.37
CA ARG A 353 -6.35 -16.41 5.33
C ARG A 353 -4.94 -16.67 5.88
N ARG A 354 -4.84 -17.34 7.03
CA ARG A 354 -3.56 -17.67 7.66
C ARG A 354 -2.76 -18.60 6.76
N THR A 355 -3.38 -19.67 6.26
CA THR A 355 -2.73 -20.65 5.37
C THR A 355 -2.24 -20.01 4.07
N SER A 356 -3.08 -19.18 3.42
CA SER A 356 -2.75 -18.44 2.21
C SER A 356 -1.55 -17.51 2.41
N LYS A 357 -1.50 -16.78 3.54
CA LYS A 357 -0.38 -15.90 3.89
C LYS A 357 0.91 -16.66 4.18
N ASP A 358 0.83 -17.74 4.96
CA ASP A 358 2.01 -18.53 5.35
C ASP A 358 2.67 -19.20 4.14
N LEU A 359 1.86 -19.67 3.18
CA LEU A 359 2.33 -20.33 1.96
C LEU A 359 2.62 -19.37 0.79
N GLY A 360 2.33 -18.07 0.95
CA GLY A 360 2.47 -17.08 -0.12
C GLY A 360 1.56 -17.35 -1.33
N LEU A 361 0.42 -18.01 -1.12
CA LEU A 361 -0.50 -18.46 -2.16
C LEU A 361 -1.81 -17.68 -2.11
N ARG A 362 -2.07 -16.86 -3.12
CA ARG A 362 -3.37 -16.18 -3.27
C ARG A 362 -4.09 -16.66 -4.52
N SER A 363 -5.22 -17.33 -4.33
CA SER A 363 -6.07 -17.86 -5.42
C SER A 363 -7.45 -17.21 -5.41
N GLU A 364 -8.22 -17.40 -6.48
CA GLU A 364 -9.63 -16.97 -6.55
C GLU A 364 -10.49 -17.62 -5.45
N SER A 365 -10.12 -18.85 -5.03
CA SER A 365 -10.75 -19.57 -3.93
C SER A 365 -10.40 -18.93 -2.58
N SER A 366 -9.11 -18.74 -2.29
CA SER A 366 -8.67 -18.20 -1.01
C SER A 366 -9.17 -16.78 -0.78
N ALA A 367 -9.20 -15.95 -1.83
CA ALA A 367 -9.69 -14.57 -1.78
C ALA A 367 -11.19 -14.47 -1.42
N ARG A 368 -11.99 -15.50 -1.67
CA ARG A 368 -13.42 -15.56 -1.31
C ARG A 368 -13.62 -16.16 0.06
N PHE A 369 -13.04 -17.34 0.32
CA PHE A 369 -13.15 -17.98 1.63
C PHE A 369 -12.58 -17.09 2.76
N GLU A 370 -11.48 -16.36 2.55
CA GLU A 370 -10.89 -15.50 3.59
C GLU A 370 -11.83 -14.38 4.04
N LYS A 371 -12.70 -13.90 3.15
CA LYS A 371 -13.68 -12.84 3.41
C LYS A 371 -15.04 -13.39 3.87
N GLY A 372 -15.27 -14.68 3.68
CA GLY A 372 -16.53 -15.36 3.93
C GLY A 372 -17.39 -15.47 2.68
N ILE A 373 -18.08 -16.61 2.56
CA ILE A 373 -19.02 -16.90 1.47
C ILE A 373 -20.41 -17.19 2.06
N ASP A 374 -21.45 -17.19 1.22
CA ASP A 374 -22.81 -17.55 1.64
C ASP A 374 -22.92 -19.08 1.80
N PRO A 375 -23.04 -19.61 3.03
CA PRO A 375 -23.10 -21.05 3.25
C PRO A 375 -24.35 -21.69 2.63
N THR A 376 -25.42 -20.92 2.43
CA THR A 376 -26.68 -21.43 1.87
C THR A 376 -26.56 -21.79 0.39
N ARG A 377 -25.55 -21.24 -0.30
CA ARG A 377 -25.27 -21.51 -1.72
C ARG A 377 -24.46 -22.78 -1.96
N THR A 378 -23.84 -23.36 -0.93
CA THR A 378 -22.94 -24.51 -1.05
C THR A 378 -23.61 -25.69 -1.78
N PHE A 379 -24.86 -26.01 -1.41
CA PHE A 379 -25.63 -27.10 -2.01
C PHE A 379 -26.14 -26.76 -3.42
N GLU A 380 -26.67 -25.54 -3.64
CA GLU A 380 -27.16 -25.15 -4.97
C GLU A 380 -26.02 -25.10 -6.00
N ALA A 381 -24.85 -24.60 -5.60
CA ALA A 381 -23.67 -24.50 -6.46
C ALA A 381 -23.19 -25.87 -6.95
N ILE A 382 -23.13 -26.88 -6.08
CA ILE A 382 -22.69 -28.23 -6.48
C ILE A 382 -23.70 -28.91 -7.40
N GLN A 383 -25.00 -28.69 -7.19
CA GLN A 383 -26.05 -29.21 -8.06
C GLN A 383 -26.02 -28.56 -9.43
N HIS A 384 -25.82 -27.23 -9.48
CA HIS A 384 -25.68 -26.52 -10.75
C HIS A 384 -24.42 -26.95 -11.51
N ALA A 385 -23.28 -27.14 -10.81
CA ALA A 385 -22.07 -27.68 -11.42
C ALA A 385 -22.31 -29.07 -12.03
N ALA A 386 -22.97 -29.98 -11.30
CA ALA A 386 -23.30 -31.31 -11.81
C ALA A 386 -24.23 -31.25 -13.03
N ALA A 387 -25.20 -30.33 -13.06
CA ALA A 387 -26.09 -30.14 -14.21
C ALA A 387 -25.31 -29.66 -15.44
N LEU A 388 -24.39 -28.71 -15.26
CA LEU A 388 -23.54 -28.22 -16.34
C LEU A 388 -22.57 -29.31 -16.82
N MET A 389 -22.03 -30.15 -15.93
CA MET A 389 -21.16 -31.27 -16.32
C MET A 389 -21.94 -32.34 -17.09
N ALA A 390 -23.17 -32.66 -16.66
CA ALA A 390 -24.04 -33.56 -17.42
C ALA A 390 -24.31 -33.02 -18.84
N LYS A 391 -24.60 -31.72 -18.94
CA LYS A 391 -24.94 -31.07 -20.20
C LYS A 391 -23.74 -30.88 -21.15
N TYR A 392 -22.59 -30.44 -20.65
CA TYR A 392 -21.46 -30.00 -21.49
C TYR A 392 -20.24 -30.93 -21.45
N ALA A 393 -20.19 -31.87 -20.51
CA ALA A 393 -19.21 -32.97 -20.51
C ALA A 393 -19.85 -34.32 -20.81
N GLY A 394 -21.18 -34.40 -21.00
CA GLY A 394 -21.90 -35.65 -21.26
C GLY A 394 -21.94 -36.59 -20.06
N GLY A 395 -21.66 -36.08 -18.86
CA GLY A 395 -21.61 -36.86 -17.63
C GLY A 395 -22.99 -37.30 -17.13
N GLU A 396 -22.96 -38.25 -16.21
CA GLU A 396 -24.12 -38.80 -15.53
C GLU A 396 -23.99 -38.47 -14.03
N ALA A 397 -24.83 -37.57 -13.53
CA ALA A 397 -24.83 -37.19 -12.13
C ALA A 397 -25.50 -38.28 -11.28
N LEU A 398 -24.85 -38.68 -10.19
CA LEU A 398 -25.40 -39.68 -9.26
C LEU A 398 -26.46 -39.05 -8.36
N GLU A 399 -27.39 -39.86 -7.86
CA GLU A 399 -28.44 -39.47 -6.92
C GLU A 399 -27.83 -38.89 -5.63
N GLY A 400 -28.32 -37.73 -5.23
CA GLY A 400 -27.96 -37.08 -3.97
C GLY A 400 -26.50 -36.62 -3.87
N VAL A 401 -26.12 -36.27 -2.64
CA VAL A 401 -24.77 -35.84 -2.24
C VAL A 401 -24.36 -36.60 -0.98
N VAL A 402 -23.07 -36.61 -0.67
CA VAL A 402 -22.59 -36.95 0.68
C VAL A 402 -22.13 -35.69 1.38
N GLU A 403 -22.47 -35.57 2.66
CA GLU A 403 -22.17 -34.37 3.42
C GLU A 403 -21.65 -34.69 4.83
N ALA A 404 -20.78 -33.83 5.32
CA ALA A 404 -20.46 -33.70 6.73
C ALA A 404 -20.84 -32.27 7.14
N ASP A 405 -21.97 -32.14 7.82
CA ASP A 405 -22.53 -30.86 8.23
C ASP A 405 -22.47 -30.71 9.76
N ASN A 406 -21.67 -29.75 10.21
CA ASN A 406 -21.63 -29.26 11.58
C ASN A 406 -21.92 -27.75 11.61
N LEU A 407 -22.39 -27.17 10.50
CA LEU A 407 -22.65 -25.75 10.38
C LEU A 407 -24.01 -25.39 10.98
N GLN A 408 -24.02 -24.35 11.80
CA GLN A 408 -25.26 -23.76 12.31
C GLN A 408 -25.45 -22.38 11.68
N VAL A 409 -26.23 -22.32 10.61
CA VAL A 409 -26.65 -21.04 10.02
C VAL A 409 -27.73 -20.44 10.92
N GLN A 410 -27.35 -19.55 11.83
CA GLN A 410 -28.31 -18.84 12.67
C GLN A 410 -28.98 -17.71 11.87
N GLU A 411 -30.31 -17.65 11.90
CA GLU A 411 -31.05 -16.48 11.42
C GLU A 411 -30.67 -15.26 12.27
N ARG A 412 -30.15 -14.21 11.62
CA ARG A 412 -29.66 -13.01 12.30
C ARG A 412 -30.71 -11.92 12.17
N THR A 413 -31.32 -11.53 13.29
CA THR A 413 -32.20 -10.36 13.34
C THR A 413 -31.44 -9.17 13.91
N VAL A 414 -31.27 -8.12 13.11
CA VAL A 414 -30.68 -6.85 13.55
C VAL A 414 -31.79 -5.81 13.59
N SER A 415 -31.82 -4.99 14.65
CA SER A 415 -32.90 -4.03 14.86
C SER A 415 -32.42 -2.59 14.83
N VAL A 416 -33.16 -1.70 14.19
CA VAL A 416 -32.87 -0.25 14.13
C VAL A 416 -34.16 0.57 14.14
N THR A 417 -34.15 1.72 14.81
CA THR A 417 -35.29 2.66 14.79
C THR A 417 -35.10 3.71 13.69
N ALA A 418 -36.19 4.14 13.05
CA ALA A 418 -36.16 5.24 12.09
C ALA A 418 -35.56 6.53 12.70
N GLU A 419 -35.84 6.77 13.98
CA GLU A 419 -35.24 7.88 14.74
C GLU A 419 -33.71 7.77 14.81
N LYS A 420 -33.18 6.58 15.11
CA LYS A 420 -31.72 6.36 15.18
C LYS A 420 -31.08 6.59 13.81
N VAL A 421 -31.66 6.06 12.74
CA VAL A 421 -31.16 6.27 11.36
C VAL A 421 -31.07 7.75 11.05
N ASN A 422 -32.17 8.49 11.23
CA ASN A 422 -32.22 9.92 10.95
C ASN A 422 -31.29 10.75 11.85
N ARG A 423 -31.13 10.36 13.12
CA ARG A 423 -30.20 11.02 14.04
C ARG A 423 -28.75 10.85 13.62
N VAL A 424 -28.35 9.65 13.18
CA VAL A 424 -26.98 9.37 12.75
C VAL A 424 -26.68 10.01 11.41
N LEU A 425 -27.59 9.89 10.43
CA LEU A 425 -27.41 10.46 9.09
C LEU A 425 -27.66 11.98 9.04
N GLY A 426 -28.34 12.56 10.03
CA GLY A 426 -28.74 13.97 9.98
C GLY A 426 -29.85 14.23 8.96
N THR A 427 -30.71 13.24 8.73
CA THR A 427 -31.75 13.24 7.69
C THR A 427 -33.16 13.23 8.29
N ASN A 428 -34.18 13.24 7.41
CA ASN A 428 -35.59 13.06 7.80
C ASN A 428 -36.29 12.08 6.84
N ILE A 429 -35.66 10.95 6.57
CA ILE A 429 -36.17 9.86 5.72
C ILE A 429 -37.37 9.23 6.42
N SER A 430 -38.44 8.96 5.68
CA SER A 430 -39.64 8.33 6.23
C SER A 430 -39.44 6.83 6.45
N ALA A 431 -40.19 6.24 7.41
CA ALA A 431 -40.16 4.79 7.64
C ALA A 431 -40.54 4.00 6.36
N SER A 432 -41.49 4.51 5.57
CA SER A 432 -41.90 3.87 4.31
C SER A 432 -40.77 3.82 3.27
N GLU A 433 -39.95 4.88 3.17
CA GLU A 433 -38.79 4.90 2.28
C GLU A 433 -37.71 3.94 2.76
N MET A 434 -37.41 3.92 4.07
CA MET A 434 -36.48 2.96 4.66
C MET A 434 -36.92 1.51 4.42
N GLY A 435 -38.20 1.21 4.62
CA GLY A 435 -38.77 -0.11 4.35
C GLY A 435 -38.66 -0.51 2.87
N THR A 436 -38.79 0.45 1.95
CA THR A 436 -38.57 0.21 0.51
C THR A 436 -37.11 -0.16 0.23
N MET A 437 -36.15 0.52 0.86
CA MET A 437 -34.72 0.19 0.72
C MET A 437 -34.41 -1.23 1.23
N PHE A 438 -34.92 -1.62 2.40
CA PHE A 438 -34.76 -3.01 2.89
C PHE A 438 -35.43 -4.04 1.99
N THR A 439 -36.61 -3.72 1.43
CA THR A 439 -37.30 -4.60 0.46
C THR A 439 -36.46 -4.77 -0.82
N ASN A 440 -35.91 -3.68 -1.34
CA ASN A 440 -35.05 -3.67 -2.53
C ASN A 440 -33.77 -4.47 -2.31
N LEU A 441 -33.19 -4.39 -1.10
CA LEU A 441 -32.06 -5.21 -0.66
C LEU A 441 -32.42 -6.70 -0.47
N LYS A 442 -33.70 -7.07 -0.55
CA LYS A 442 -34.20 -8.41 -0.19
C LYS A 442 -33.82 -8.78 1.24
N PHE A 443 -33.98 -7.83 2.16
CA PHE A 443 -33.86 -8.03 3.59
C PHE A 443 -35.27 -8.10 4.19
N PRO A 444 -35.80 -9.29 4.49
CA PRO A 444 -37.09 -9.41 5.14
C PRO A 444 -37.09 -8.66 6.48
N PHE A 445 -38.15 -7.92 6.78
CA PHE A 445 -38.25 -7.22 8.05
C PHE A 445 -39.68 -7.18 8.57
N THR A 446 -39.81 -6.96 9.88
CA THR A 446 -41.06 -6.52 10.49
C THR A 446 -40.88 -5.11 11.03
N GLU A 447 -41.87 -4.25 10.83
CA GLU A 447 -41.89 -2.89 11.39
C GLU A 447 -42.90 -2.83 12.53
N VAL A 448 -42.45 -2.39 13.70
CA VAL A 448 -43.30 -2.15 14.88
C VAL A 448 -42.97 -0.79 15.46
N GLU A 449 -43.95 0.13 15.47
CA GLU A 449 -43.82 1.48 16.06
C GLU A 449 -42.56 2.24 15.58
N GLY A 450 -42.22 2.15 14.29
CA GLY A 450 -41.03 2.81 13.72
C GLY A 450 -39.69 2.11 14.01
N THR A 451 -39.73 0.89 14.55
CA THR A 451 -38.57 0.00 14.71
C THR A 451 -38.60 -1.09 13.66
N PHE A 452 -37.51 -1.23 12.89
CA PHE A 452 -37.30 -2.30 11.93
C PHE A 452 -36.57 -3.46 12.60
N HIS A 453 -37.15 -4.65 12.58
CA HIS A 453 -36.49 -5.90 12.92
C HIS A 453 -36.15 -6.63 11.62
N VAL A 454 -34.92 -6.49 11.17
CA VAL A 454 -34.45 -6.95 9.86
C VAL A 454 -33.81 -8.33 9.99
N ASN A 455 -34.36 -9.32 9.30
CA ASN A 455 -33.76 -10.64 9.15
C ASN A 455 -32.71 -10.57 8.03
N VAL A 456 -31.44 -10.62 8.43
CA VAL A 456 -30.30 -10.44 7.53
C VAL A 456 -30.04 -11.74 6.77
N PRO A 457 -30.04 -11.72 5.42
CA PRO A 457 -29.70 -12.90 4.63
C PRO A 457 -28.27 -13.38 4.90
N ALA A 458 -28.04 -14.70 4.88
CA ALA A 458 -26.72 -15.31 5.14
C ALA A 458 -25.60 -14.82 4.20
N ARG A 459 -25.95 -14.37 2.98
CA ARG A 459 -25.02 -13.69 2.06
C ARG A 459 -24.44 -12.37 2.56
N ARG A 460 -25.00 -11.74 3.60
CA ARG A 460 -24.52 -10.46 4.18
C ARG A 460 -23.96 -10.68 5.58
N PRO A 461 -22.80 -11.36 5.70
CA PRO A 461 -22.20 -11.65 7.00
C PRO A 461 -21.69 -10.39 7.72
N ASP A 462 -21.55 -9.28 7.01
CA ASP A 462 -21.12 -7.96 7.49
C ASP A 462 -22.16 -7.26 8.36
N ILE A 463 -23.45 -7.58 8.21
CA ILE A 463 -24.52 -6.93 8.98
C ILE A 463 -24.75 -7.68 10.29
N THR A 464 -24.27 -7.08 11.38
CA THR A 464 -24.29 -7.64 12.73
C THR A 464 -24.78 -6.65 13.79
N ILE A 465 -24.74 -5.35 13.51
CA ILE A 465 -25.16 -4.28 14.41
C ILE A 465 -26.08 -3.28 13.69
N SER A 466 -26.79 -2.48 14.48
CA SER A 466 -27.77 -1.52 13.94
C SER A 466 -27.16 -0.46 13.02
N GLU A 467 -25.89 -0.10 13.23
CA GLU A 467 -25.13 0.85 12.43
C GLU A 467 -24.92 0.34 11.00
N ASP A 468 -24.82 -0.97 10.80
CA ASP A 468 -24.72 -1.58 9.47
C ASP A 468 -26.01 -1.33 8.69
N LEU A 469 -27.18 -1.42 9.35
CA LEU A 469 -28.46 -1.06 8.73
C LEU A 469 -28.58 0.45 8.46
N VAL A 470 -27.97 1.29 9.31
CA VAL A 470 -27.90 2.74 9.06
C VAL A 470 -27.07 3.02 7.80
N GLU A 471 -25.96 2.30 7.61
CA GLU A 471 -25.14 2.37 6.39
C GLU A 471 -25.95 1.96 5.15
N GLU A 472 -26.66 0.82 5.21
CA GLU A 472 -27.50 0.33 4.10
C GLU A 472 -28.56 1.35 3.69
N VAL A 473 -29.20 2.01 4.65
CA VAL A 473 -30.15 3.10 4.36
C VAL A 473 -29.43 4.31 3.78
N GLY A 474 -28.32 4.75 4.39
CA GLY A 474 -27.59 5.93 3.94
C GLY A 474 -27.07 5.80 2.51
N ARG A 475 -26.52 4.64 2.14
CA ARG A 475 -25.94 4.41 0.81
C ARG A 475 -27.00 4.28 -0.29
N LEU A 476 -28.17 3.69 0.02
CA LEU A 476 -29.28 3.60 -0.93
C LEU A 476 -30.08 4.89 -1.03
N TYR A 477 -30.13 5.68 0.05
CA TYR A 477 -30.63 7.04 0.01
C TYR A 477 -29.75 7.93 -0.89
N GLY A 478 -28.43 7.69 -0.86
CA GLY A 478 -27.42 8.47 -1.57
C GLY A 478 -26.79 9.48 -0.62
N TYR A 479 -25.48 9.36 -0.38
CA TYR A 479 -24.76 10.27 0.51
C TYR A 479 -24.75 11.72 0.03
N ASP A 480 -24.91 11.94 -1.28
CA ASP A 480 -25.06 13.26 -1.90
C ASP A 480 -26.39 13.95 -1.55
N HIS A 481 -27.38 13.21 -1.06
CA HIS A 481 -28.63 13.76 -0.56
C HIS A 481 -28.59 14.13 0.93
N ILE A 482 -27.54 13.75 1.67
CA ILE A 482 -27.39 14.06 3.10
C ILE A 482 -26.99 15.55 3.26
N PRO A 483 -27.71 16.34 4.07
CA PRO A 483 -27.44 17.77 4.20
C PRO A 483 -26.13 18.05 4.95
N VAL A 484 -25.35 19.00 4.45
CA VAL A 484 -24.14 19.49 5.14
C VAL A 484 -24.55 20.42 6.28
N THR A 485 -24.18 20.08 7.51
CA THR A 485 -24.44 20.90 8.71
C THR A 485 -23.17 21.10 9.53
N LEU A 486 -23.09 22.20 10.29
CA LEU A 486 -21.98 22.41 11.23
C LEU A 486 -22.23 21.62 12.53
N PRO A 487 -21.20 20.98 13.11
CA PRO A 487 -21.34 20.34 14.41
C PRO A 487 -21.70 21.39 15.48
N SER A 488 -22.62 21.05 16.38
CA SER A 488 -23.01 21.89 17.51
C SER A 488 -22.51 21.25 18.82
N GLY A 489 -22.07 22.06 19.77
CA GLY A 489 -21.54 21.57 21.05
C GLY A 489 -20.94 22.68 21.91
N THR A 490 -20.44 22.30 23.08
CA THR A 490 -19.83 23.24 24.03
C THR A 490 -18.47 23.71 23.50
N MET A 491 -18.29 25.03 23.36
CA MET A 491 -16.99 25.59 22.96
C MET A 491 -15.98 25.48 24.11
N THR A 492 -14.85 24.83 23.85
CA THR A 492 -13.71 24.79 24.77
C THR A 492 -12.59 25.71 24.25
N ARG A 493 -11.82 26.33 25.17
CA ARG A 493 -10.69 27.19 24.77
C ARG A 493 -9.45 26.32 24.52
N GLY A 494 -9.11 26.12 23.25
CA GLY A 494 -7.84 25.51 22.88
C GLY A 494 -6.65 26.39 23.24
N LYS A 495 -5.55 25.78 23.71
CA LYS A 495 -4.25 26.43 23.90
C LYS A 495 -3.13 25.53 23.39
N LEU A 496 -2.05 26.13 22.89
CA LEU A 496 -0.83 25.38 22.59
C LEU A 496 -0.17 24.95 23.91
N THR A 497 0.41 23.76 23.92
CA THR A 497 1.31 23.36 25.01
C THR A 497 2.59 24.19 24.95
N SER A 498 3.33 24.23 26.07
CA SER A 498 4.65 24.90 26.11
C SER A 498 5.58 24.36 25.02
N ALA A 499 5.68 23.03 24.89
CA ALA A 499 6.48 22.37 23.86
C ALA A 499 6.06 22.75 22.42
N GLN A 500 4.76 22.81 22.12
CA GLN A 500 4.28 23.23 20.80
C GLN A 500 4.65 24.70 20.50
N THR A 501 4.57 25.58 21.51
CA THR A 501 4.94 26.99 21.37
C THR A 501 6.44 27.13 21.15
N LYS A 502 7.27 26.47 21.98
CA LYS A 502 8.74 26.46 21.84
C LYS A 502 9.18 25.88 20.49
N ARG A 503 8.57 24.79 20.00
CA ARG A 503 8.85 24.23 18.67
C ARG A 503 8.57 25.22 17.54
N ARG A 504 7.48 25.98 17.61
CA ARG A 504 7.17 27.03 16.61
C ARG A 504 8.19 28.17 16.66
N LYS A 505 8.70 28.52 17.85
CA LYS A 505 9.80 29.50 17.99
C LYS A 505 11.08 29.00 17.32
N VAL A 506 11.45 27.73 17.56
CA VAL A 506 12.62 27.09 16.93
C VAL A 506 12.57 27.20 15.42
N ARG A 507 11.46 26.76 14.79
CA ARG A 507 11.29 26.82 13.33
C ARG A 507 11.44 28.24 12.79
N ARG A 508 10.67 29.18 13.36
CA ARG A 508 10.67 30.58 12.93
C ARG A 508 12.05 31.22 13.03
N PHE A 509 12.82 30.88 14.08
CA PHE A 509 14.17 31.40 14.24
C PHE A 509 15.12 30.82 13.18
N LEU A 510 15.14 29.50 12.98
CA LEU A 510 16.05 28.85 12.02
C LEU A 510 15.76 29.26 10.57
N GLU A 511 14.48 29.38 10.21
CA GLU A 511 14.05 29.94 8.92
C GLU A 511 14.52 31.40 8.77
N GLY A 512 14.38 32.20 9.83
CA GLY A 512 14.89 33.58 9.87
C GLY A 512 16.41 33.68 9.79
N ALA A 513 17.13 32.65 10.25
CA ALA A 513 18.58 32.52 10.15
C ALA A 513 19.06 31.95 8.81
N GLY A 514 18.13 31.63 7.88
CA GLY A 514 18.45 31.20 6.52
C GLY A 514 18.55 29.69 6.31
N LEU A 515 18.10 28.86 7.27
CA LEU A 515 18.02 27.41 7.10
C LEU A 515 16.62 27.01 6.58
N TYR A 516 16.57 25.94 5.79
CA TYR A 516 15.31 25.37 5.30
C TYR A 516 14.94 24.10 6.07
N GLU A 517 13.67 23.93 6.44
CA GLU A 517 13.20 22.70 7.07
C GLU A 517 13.22 21.55 6.05
N ALA A 518 13.84 20.43 6.41
CA ALA A 518 13.81 19.17 5.72
C ALA A 518 12.98 18.15 6.52
N ILE A 519 12.31 17.25 5.80
CA ILE A 519 11.63 16.08 6.39
C ILE A 519 12.25 14.85 5.74
N THR A 520 13.03 14.10 6.51
CA THR A 520 13.72 12.90 6.02
C THR A 520 13.09 11.61 6.53
N TYR A 521 13.47 10.47 5.94
CA TYR A 521 12.96 9.17 6.38
C TYR A 521 13.42 8.85 7.81
N SER A 522 12.50 8.36 8.64
CA SER A 522 12.82 7.80 9.96
C SER A 522 13.60 6.48 9.89
N LEU A 523 13.52 5.79 8.76
CA LEU A 523 14.20 4.52 8.50
C LEU A 523 15.51 4.73 7.73
N THR A 524 16.53 3.97 8.10
CA THR A 524 17.88 4.01 7.53
C THR A 524 18.51 2.62 7.53
N SER A 525 19.78 2.52 7.14
CA SER A 525 20.56 1.28 7.18
C SER A 525 21.13 1.01 8.57
N ALA A 526 21.49 -0.25 8.84
CA ALA A 526 22.16 -0.65 10.08
C ALA A 526 23.45 0.15 10.35
N ASP A 527 24.23 0.41 9.30
CA ASP A 527 25.50 1.14 9.40
C ASP A 527 25.32 2.62 9.74
N LYS A 528 24.23 3.24 9.29
CA LYS A 528 23.95 4.67 9.49
C LYS A 528 23.18 4.94 10.78
N ALA A 529 22.37 3.99 11.25
CA ALA A 529 21.43 4.19 12.36
C ALA A 529 22.09 4.70 13.65
N LYS A 530 23.33 4.28 13.93
CA LYS A 530 24.11 4.66 15.12
C LYS A 530 25.06 5.85 14.90
N GLN A 531 25.18 6.38 13.69
CA GLN A 531 26.10 7.47 13.43
C GLN A 531 25.63 8.76 14.10
N TYR A 532 26.56 9.56 14.61
CA TYR A 532 26.32 10.90 15.17
C TYR A 532 25.32 10.97 16.35
N MET A 533 25.08 9.86 17.06
CA MET A 533 24.20 9.88 18.24
C MET A 533 24.66 10.93 19.26
N VAL A 534 23.70 11.68 19.83
CA VAL A 534 23.99 12.64 20.91
C VAL A 534 24.57 11.90 22.11
N GLU A 535 23.92 10.80 22.51
CA GLU A 535 24.35 9.90 23.57
C GLU A 535 24.67 8.51 22.99
N PRO A 536 25.85 7.93 23.28
CA PRO A 536 26.16 6.57 22.88
C PRO A 536 25.16 5.55 23.41
N ASN A 537 24.67 4.65 22.56
CA ASN A 537 23.81 3.54 22.93
C ASN A 537 24.36 2.22 22.40
N GLU A 538 24.60 1.26 23.30
CA GLU A 538 25.14 -0.06 22.94
C GLU A 538 24.09 -0.96 22.30
N LYS A 539 22.79 -0.77 22.63
CA LYS A 539 21.70 -1.59 22.10
C LYS A 539 21.60 -1.46 20.57
N ALA A 540 21.13 -2.53 19.93
CA ALA A 540 20.87 -2.50 18.50
C ALA A 540 19.69 -1.55 18.20
N PRO A 541 19.72 -0.82 17.07
CA PRO A 541 18.55 -0.05 16.62
C PRO A 541 17.35 -0.97 16.42
N VAL A 542 16.15 -0.40 16.49
CA VAL A 542 14.92 -1.15 16.23
C VAL A 542 14.79 -1.41 14.73
N GLY A 543 14.80 -2.69 14.36
CA GLY A 543 14.69 -3.16 12.98
C GLY A 543 13.26 -3.51 12.58
N LEU A 544 12.93 -3.32 11.31
CA LEU A 544 11.70 -3.83 10.71
C LEU A 544 11.85 -5.31 10.35
N ALA A 545 10.83 -6.13 10.64
CA ALA A 545 10.82 -7.55 10.29
C ALA A 545 10.71 -7.79 8.76
N LEU A 546 10.03 -6.89 8.04
CA LEU A 546 9.83 -6.94 6.59
C LEU A 546 10.06 -5.54 5.98
N PRO A 547 11.32 -5.07 5.89
CA PRO A 547 11.61 -3.76 5.32
C PRO A 547 11.46 -3.79 3.80
N MET A 548 11.14 -2.63 3.20
CA MET A 548 11.12 -2.50 1.74
C MET A 548 12.52 -2.63 1.11
N SER A 549 13.58 -2.32 1.87
CA SER A 549 14.98 -2.41 1.45
C SER A 549 15.92 -2.40 2.65
N GLU A 550 17.13 -2.92 2.52
CA GLU A 550 18.19 -2.85 3.55
C GLU A 550 18.55 -1.42 3.95
N GLU A 551 18.53 -0.47 3.01
CA GLU A 551 18.76 0.96 3.28
C GLU A 551 17.65 1.62 4.13
N ARG A 552 16.53 0.92 4.36
CA ARG A 552 15.37 1.39 5.12
C ARG A 552 14.88 0.30 6.09
N SER A 553 15.82 -0.34 6.78
CA SER A 553 15.57 -1.47 7.67
C SER A 553 15.57 -1.12 9.15
N GLN A 554 16.20 -0.02 9.57
CA GLN A 554 16.41 0.34 10.96
C GLN A 554 15.88 1.73 11.29
N LEU A 555 15.29 1.92 12.48
CA LEU A 555 14.93 3.25 12.96
C LEU A 555 16.18 4.06 13.33
N ARG A 556 16.18 5.35 12.98
CA ARG A 556 17.29 6.28 13.23
C ARG A 556 17.47 6.64 14.71
N LEU A 557 18.73 6.75 15.15
CA LEU A 557 19.11 7.25 16.49
C LEU A 557 19.67 8.68 16.47
N SER A 558 19.78 9.26 15.27
CA SER A 558 20.19 10.64 14.99
C SER A 558 19.49 11.12 13.73
N LEU A 559 19.26 12.42 13.62
CA LEU A 559 18.73 13.06 12.40
C LEU A 559 19.84 13.40 11.37
N VAL A 560 21.10 13.47 11.82
CA VAL A 560 22.23 13.95 11.03
C VAL A 560 22.51 13.09 9.78
N PRO A 561 22.52 11.74 9.84
CA PRO A 561 22.81 10.93 8.66
C PRO A 561 21.90 11.24 7.46
N GLN A 562 20.61 11.41 7.69
CA GLN A 562 19.64 11.65 6.62
C GLN A 562 19.68 13.10 6.14
N LEU A 563 19.97 14.06 7.01
CA LEU A 563 20.26 15.43 6.59
C LEU A 563 21.50 15.51 5.69
N LEU A 564 22.53 14.71 6.00
CA LEU A 564 23.73 14.59 5.16
C LEU A 564 23.43 13.97 3.79
N GLU A 565 22.58 12.93 3.74
CA GLU A 565 22.07 12.39 2.46
C GLU A 565 21.37 13.48 1.63
N ALA A 566 20.52 14.29 2.27
CA ALA A 566 19.81 15.39 1.61
C ALA A 566 20.77 16.48 1.08
N VAL A 567 21.82 16.81 1.83
CA VAL A 567 22.86 17.75 1.37
C VAL A 567 23.63 17.16 0.19
N SER A 568 24.11 15.92 0.28
CA SER A 568 24.84 15.27 -0.82
C SER A 568 24.00 15.21 -2.09
N TYR A 569 22.70 14.88 -1.96
CA TYR A 569 21.75 14.87 -3.07
C TYR A 569 21.65 16.24 -3.78
N ASN A 570 21.68 17.33 -3.01
CA ASN A 570 21.62 18.70 -3.51
C ASN A 570 22.94 19.15 -4.14
N VAL A 571 24.08 18.87 -3.50
CA VAL A 571 25.41 19.17 -4.03
C VAL A 571 25.64 18.44 -5.35
N ALA A 572 25.23 17.17 -5.46
CA ALA A 572 25.26 16.41 -6.71
C ALA A 572 24.45 17.08 -7.85
N ARG A 573 23.48 17.94 -7.51
CA ARG A 573 22.65 18.73 -8.44
C ARG A 573 23.12 20.18 -8.60
N LYS A 574 24.36 20.47 -8.22
CA LYS A 574 25.01 21.79 -8.36
C LYS A 574 24.45 22.89 -7.44
N ASN A 575 23.77 22.49 -6.35
CA ASN A 575 23.48 23.40 -5.25
C ASN A 575 24.65 23.35 -4.27
N ASP A 576 25.64 24.22 -4.48
CA ASP A 576 26.91 24.21 -3.74
C ASP A 576 26.83 24.87 -2.36
N SER A 577 25.70 25.50 -2.02
CA SER A 577 25.44 26.13 -0.71
C SER A 577 24.08 25.70 -0.21
N VAL A 578 24.08 24.91 0.86
CA VAL A 578 22.88 24.24 1.38
C VAL A 578 22.87 24.37 2.89
N ALA A 579 21.76 24.84 3.44
CA ALA A 579 21.53 25.01 4.87
C ALA A 579 20.17 24.39 5.21
N LEU A 580 20.17 23.23 5.86
CA LEU A 580 18.96 22.47 6.21
C LEU A 580 18.87 22.28 7.72
N TYR A 581 17.65 22.20 8.25
CA TYR A 581 17.39 21.70 9.59
C TYR A 581 16.21 20.72 9.59
N GLU A 582 16.13 19.84 10.57
CA GLU A 582 14.97 18.98 10.79
C GLU A 582 14.60 18.98 12.28
N VAL A 583 13.30 19.12 12.56
CA VAL A 583 12.73 18.80 13.87
C VAL A 583 11.98 17.49 13.75
N GLY A 584 12.56 16.42 14.30
CA GLY A 584 12.10 15.06 14.08
C GLY A 584 12.32 14.15 15.28
N SER A 585 11.68 13.00 15.27
CA SER A 585 11.89 11.99 16.31
C SER A 585 13.08 11.10 16.00
N ILE A 586 13.81 10.72 17.05
CA ILE A 586 14.72 9.58 17.10
C ILE A 586 14.12 8.48 17.99
N PHE A 587 14.56 7.24 17.82
CA PHE A 587 13.93 6.07 18.44
C PHE A 587 14.93 5.27 19.27
N LEU A 588 15.07 5.62 20.54
CA LEU A 588 16.05 4.98 21.43
C LEU A 588 15.56 3.57 21.84
N PRO A 589 16.32 2.50 21.55
CA PRO A 589 15.92 1.13 21.88
C PRO A 589 15.83 0.91 23.39
N THR A 590 14.80 0.16 23.82
CA THR A 590 14.50 -0.23 25.20
C THR A 590 14.71 -1.74 25.38
N GLU A 591 14.09 -2.39 26.37
CA GLU A 591 14.16 -3.85 26.53
C GLU A 591 13.31 -4.58 25.47
N GLU A 592 13.61 -5.85 25.21
CA GLU A 592 12.83 -6.65 24.28
C GLU A 592 11.37 -6.77 24.75
N GLY A 593 10.42 -6.51 23.85
CA GLY A 593 8.99 -6.48 24.16
C GLY A 593 8.46 -5.11 24.64
N GLU A 594 9.33 -4.12 24.86
CA GLU A 594 8.94 -2.75 25.16
C GLU A 594 9.00 -1.84 23.92
N LEU A 595 8.21 -0.76 23.92
CA LEU A 595 8.28 0.25 22.87
C LEU A 595 9.57 1.06 22.99
N PRO A 596 10.21 1.44 21.86
CA PRO A 596 11.35 2.35 21.92
C PRO A 596 10.94 3.71 22.50
N LYS A 597 11.87 4.36 23.17
CA LYS A 597 11.67 5.72 23.67
C LYS A 597 11.81 6.70 22.52
N GLU A 598 10.71 7.33 22.15
CA GLU A 598 10.67 8.34 21.08
C GLU A 598 11.01 9.73 21.65
N GLU A 599 12.11 10.32 21.16
CA GLU A 599 12.54 11.65 21.57
C GLU A 599 12.63 12.62 20.41
N GLN A 600 12.14 13.84 20.63
CA GLN A 600 12.19 14.90 19.63
C GLN A 600 13.54 15.60 19.69
N HIS A 601 14.21 15.59 18.55
CA HIS A 601 15.50 16.22 18.32
C HIS A 601 15.35 17.35 17.30
N LEU A 602 16.31 18.27 17.34
CA LEU A 602 16.57 19.26 16.32
C LEU A 602 17.97 19.02 15.81
N ALA A 603 18.11 18.81 14.50
CA ALA A 603 19.42 18.79 13.86
C ALA A 603 19.49 19.79 12.71
N GLY A 604 20.70 20.18 12.35
CA GLY A 604 20.94 21.01 11.18
C GLY A 604 22.28 20.74 10.55
N VAL A 605 22.38 21.11 9.27
CA VAL A 605 23.55 20.95 8.43
C VAL A 605 23.72 22.17 7.55
N MET A 606 24.94 22.67 7.44
CA MET A 606 25.30 23.80 6.58
C MET A 606 26.58 23.51 5.81
N THR A 607 26.57 23.78 4.50
CA THR A 607 27.74 23.66 3.61
C THR A 607 27.78 24.82 2.62
N GLY A 608 28.98 25.17 2.14
CA GLY A 608 29.17 26.22 1.15
C GLY A 608 29.21 27.63 1.73
N LEU A 609 28.41 28.55 1.15
CA LEU A 609 28.33 29.95 1.57
C LEU A 609 27.15 30.15 2.53
N ALA A 610 27.44 30.71 3.71
CA ALA A 610 26.42 31.17 4.66
C ALA A 610 25.77 32.49 4.23
N LEU A 611 26.56 33.35 3.58
CA LEU A 611 26.11 34.65 3.06
C LEU A 611 26.77 34.91 1.70
N HIS A 612 25.97 35.37 0.74
CA HIS A 612 26.46 35.79 -0.56
C HIS A 612 25.69 37.01 -1.08
N HIS A 613 26.30 38.18 -0.95
CA HIS A 613 25.81 39.41 -1.57
C HIS A 613 26.65 39.73 -2.80
N ALA A 614 26.28 39.16 -3.96
CA ALA A 614 27.04 39.31 -5.21
C ALA A 614 27.33 40.77 -5.59
N TRP A 615 26.39 41.69 -5.31
CA TRP A 615 26.53 43.11 -5.63
C TRP A 615 27.46 43.87 -4.67
N GLN A 616 27.61 43.42 -3.41
CA GLN A 616 28.54 43.99 -2.44
C GLN A 616 29.91 43.30 -2.48
N GLY A 617 30.02 42.18 -3.20
CA GLY A 617 31.21 41.32 -3.16
C GLY A 617 31.39 40.56 -1.84
N GLU A 618 30.40 40.58 -0.96
CA GLU A 618 30.46 39.92 0.34
C GLU A 618 30.19 38.42 0.20
N LYS A 619 31.12 37.61 0.71
CA LYS A 619 31.04 36.16 0.75
C LYS A 619 31.50 35.67 2.11
N LYS A 620 30.59 35.05 2.87
CA LYS A 620 30.92 34.35 4.12
C LYS A 620 30.77 32.86 3.89
N VAL A 621 31.88 32.13 3.94
CA VAL A 621 31.89 30.66 3.91
C VAL A 621 31.37 30.16 5.27
N VAL A 622 30.62 29.06 5.26
CA VAL A 622 30.21 28.39 6.49
C VAL A 622 31.46 27.96 7.27
N ASP A 623 31.51 28.33 8.54
CA ASP A 623 32.53 27.89 9.49
C ASP A 623 31.86 27.51 10.82
N PHE A 624 32.66 27.03 11.78
CA PHE A 624 32.17 26.63 13.11
C PHE A 624 31.43 27.78 13.82
N PHE A 625 31.92 29.01 13.68
CA PHE A 625 31.38 30.17 14.37
C PHE A 625 30.07 30.67 13.75
N VAL A 626 29.87 30.48 12.44
CA VAL A 626 28.58 30.71 11.78
C VAL A 626 27.51 29.83 12.40
N VAL A 627 27.74 28.51 12.45
CA VAL A 627 26.74 27.57 12.99
C VAL A 627 26.56 27.77 14.49
N LYS A 628 27.64 28.07 15.23
CA LYS A 628 27.58 28.42 16.66
C LYS A 628 26.71 29.67 16.89
N GLY A 629 26.86 30.70 16.06
CA GLY A 629 26.06 31.93 16.17
C GLY A 629 24.57 31.69 15.92
N VAL A 630 24.21 30.79 14.99
CA VAL A 630 22.82 30.35 14.81
C VAL A 630 22.31 29.67 16.09
N LEU A 631 23.09 28.77 16.69
CA LEU A 631 22.69 28.10 17.94
C LEU A 631 22.58 29.05 19.13
N GLU A 632 23.52 29.97 19.31
CA GLU A 632 23.47 30.99 20.36
C GLU A 632 22.21 31.86 20.22
N GLY A 633 21.90 32.34 19.02
CA GLY A 633 20.66 33.09 18.79
C GLY A 633 19.39 32.24 19.02
N LEU A 634 19.43 30.94 18.75
CA LEU A 634 18.32 30.04 19.05
C LEU A 634 18.11 29.91 20.57
N PHE A 635 19.20 29.73 21.33
CA PHE A 635 19.14 29.65 22.79
C PHE A 635 18.65 30.98 23.40
N ASP A 636 18.97 32.13 22.80
CA ASP A 636 18.48 33.44 23.25
C ASP A 636 16.97 33.53 23.11
N VAL A 637 16.43 33.12 21.95
CA VAL A 637 14.98 33.09 21.69
C VAL A 637 14.24 32.12 22.62
N LEU A 638 14.92 31.07 23.06
CA LEU A 638 14.40 30.09 24.01
C LEU A 638 14.59 30.50 25.48
N GLY A 639 15.41 31.52 25.76
CA GLY A 639 15.66 32.04 27.11
C GLY A 639 16.58 31.18 27.97
N VAL A 640 17.50 30.42 27.35
CA VAL A 640 18.39 29.48 28.06
C VAL A 640 19.89 29.76 27.83
N SER A 641 20.25 30.83 27.13
CA SER A 641 21.65 31.11 26.74
C SER A 641 22.63 31.21 27.89
N ASN A 642 22.21 31.77 29.02
CA ASN A 642 23.07 31.94 30.21
C ASN A 642 23.47 30.60 30.84
N GLN A 643 22.75 29.51 30.52
CA GLN A 643 22.99 28.16 31.02
C GLN A 643 23.81 27.31 30.03
N ILE A 644 24.07 27.82 28.82
CA ILE A 644 24.74 27.09 27.75
C ILE A 644 26.26 27.27 27.83
N THR A 645 26.98 26.16 27.79
CA THR A 645 28.43 26.13 27.60
C THR A 645 28.81 25.18 26.47
N TYR A 646 29.98 25.43 25.87
CA TYR A 646 30.52 24.61 24.78
C TYR A 646 31.82 23.94 25.24
N ALA A 647 31.84 22.61 25.29
CA ALA A 647 33.00 21.83 25.71
C ALA A 647 33.66 21.16 24.49
N PRO A 648 34.98 21.34 24.24
CA PRO A 648 35.67 20.64 23.16
C PRO A 648 35.50 19.13 23.27
N ALA A 649 35.09 18.48 22.19
CA ALA A 649 34.75 17.06 22.18
C ALA A 649 35.35 16.32 20.99
N LYS A 650 35.61 15.03 21.16
CA LYS A 650 36.01 14.12 20.07
C LYS A 650 34.87 13.13 19.84
N ARG A 651 34.23 13.21 18.68
CA ARG A 651 33.15 12.33 18.25
C ARG A 651 33.54 11.59 16.97
N GLU A 652 33.11 10.35 16.84
CA GLU A 652 33.30 9.57 15.62
C GLU A 652 32.61 10.27 14.44
N GLY A 653 33.25 10.24 13.26
CA GLY A 653 32.75 10.94 12.06
C GLY A 653 32.92 12.46 12.07
N MET A 654 33.43 13.07 13.16
CA MET A 654 33.57 14.51 13.33
C MET A 654 35.05 14.96 13.38
N HIS A 655 35.32 16.21 13.01
CA HIS A 655 36.67 16.77 13.03
C HIS A 655 37.16 16.99 14.48
N PRO A 656 38.31 16.43 14.90
CA PRO A 656 38.73 16.38 16.30
C PRO A 656 39.08 17.74 16.92
N GLY A 657 39.44 18.74 16.09
CA GLY A 657 39.75 20.10 16.53
C GLY A 657 38.64 21.13 16.29
N ARG A 658 37.49 20.72 15.74
CA ARG A 658 36.39 21.61 15.32
C ARG A 658 35.03 21.01 15.70
N THR A 659 34.96 20.47 16.91
CA THR A 659 33.77 19.82 17.46
C THR A 659 33.64 20.17 18.94
N ALA A 660 32.41 20.46 19.36
CA ALA A 660 32.08 20.74 20.75
C ALA A 660 30.76 20.08 21.14
N ASP A 661 30.71 19.55 22.36
CA ASP A 661 29.45 19.22 23.03
C ASP A 661 28.79 20.50 23.52
N ILE A 662 27.47 20.53 23.43
CA ILE A 662 26.64 21.62 23.92
C ILE A 662 26.05 21.17 25.24
N VAL A 663 26.37 21.92 26.29
CA VAL A 663 26.08 21.57 27.68
C VAL A 663 25.12 22.60 28.25
N LEU A 664 24.01 22.15 28.83
CA LEU A 664 23.01 22.96 29.52
C LEU A 664 23.00 22.54 30.98
N ASP A 665 23.32 23.46 31.90
CA ASP A 665 23.41 23.19 33.35
C ASP A 665 24.27 21.95 33.73
N GLY A 666 25.34 21.72 32.98
CA GLY A 666 26.25 20.58 33.17
C GLY A 666 25.84 19.28 32.47
N GLU A 667 24.66 19.24 31.84
CA GLU A 667 24.19 18.09 31.06
C GLU A 667 24.42 18.27 29.55
N ILE A 668 24.93 17.24 28.87
CA ILE A 668 25.06 17.27 27.40
C ILE A 668 23.66 17.18 26.77
N ILE A 669 23.31 18.22 26.02
CA ILE A 669 22.05 18.28 25.27
C ILE A 669 22.23 18.03 23.77
N GLY A 670 23.48 18.00 23.30
CA GLY A 670 23.76 17.91 21.88
C GLY A 670 25.20 18.20 21.53
N PHE A 671 25.46 18.44 20.25
CA PHE A 671 26.79 18.79 19.74
C PHE A 671 26.72 19.70 18.51
N ILE A 672 27.85 20.30 18.20
CA ILE A 672 28.12 21.07 16.98
C ILE A 672 29.53 20.73 16.49
N GLY A 673 29.71 20.57 15.18
CA GLY A 673 31.07 20.45 14.64
C GLY A 673 31.15 20.32 13.13
N GLN A 674 32.38 20.30 12.63
CA GLN A 674 32.67 19.96 11.24
C GLN A 674 32.70 18.45 11.06
N LEU A 675 32.22 17.95 9.92
CA LEU A 675 32.45 16.56 9.53
C LEU A 675 33.95 16.25 9.42
N HIS A 676 34.31 15.00 9.70
CA HIS A 676 35.66 14.52 9.43
C HIS A 676 35.95 14.58 7.91
N PRO A 677 37.17 14.94 7.47
CA PRO A 677 37.50 15.03 6.04
C PRO A 677 37.22 13.74 5.24
N GLU A 678 37.30 12.58 5.90
CA GLU A 678 36.95 11.30 5.29
C GLU A 678 35.44 11.17 5.05
N ALA A 679 34.61 11.61 5.99
CA ALA A 679 33.15 11.63 5.83
C ALA A 679 32.73 12.66 4.76
N GLU A 680 33.37 13.84 4.72
CA GLU A 680 33.17 14.82 3.66
C GLU A 680 33.47 14.22 2.27
N LYS A 681 34.58 13.49 2.14
CA LYS A 681 34.95 12.81 0.89
C LYS A 681 33.98 11.70 0.50
N GLN A 682 33.51 10.89 1.45
CA GLN A 682 32.55 9.82 1.18
C GLN A 682 31.21 10.35 0.68
N LEU A 683 30.78 11.51 1.18
CA LEU A 683 29.53 12.17 0.82
C LEU A 683 29.65 13.15 -0.37
N ASP A 684 30.85 13.34 -0.92
CA ASP A 684 31.18 14.36 -1.93
C ASP A 684 30.72 15.78 -1.55
N VAL A 685 30.92 16.13 -0.28
CA VAL A 685 30.65 17.47 0.27
C VAL A 685 31.94 18.12 0.76
N LYS A 686 31.93 19.43 1.02
CA LYS A 686 33.12 20.17 1.46
C LYS A 686 32.77 21.21 2.51
N ASN A 687 33.60 21.36 3.53
CA ASN A 687 33.39 22.36 4.60
C ASN A 687 31.97 22.28 5.17
N THR A 688 31.56 21.08 5.58
CA THR A 688 30.20 20.81 6.05
C THR A 688 30.16 20.73 7.57
N PHE A 689 29.27 21.51 8.16
CA PHE A 689 29.07 21.59 9.60
C PHE A 689 27.69 21.09 9.97
N VAL A 690 27.60 20.35 11.06
CA VAL A 690 26.36 19.76 11.58
C VAL A 690 26.18 20.09 13.05
N PHE A 691 24.94 20.09 13.49
CA PHE A 691 24.58 20.09 14.91
C PHE A 691 23.38 19.19 15.15
N GLU A 692 23.24 18.70 16.38
CA GLU A 692 22.04 18.02 16.86
C GLU A 692 21.81 18.31 18.34
N LEU A 693 20.56 18.52 18.72
CA LEU A 693 20.10 18.91 20.05
C LEU A 693 18.87 18.07 20.45
N SER A 694 18.84 17.58 21.69
CA SER A 694 17.63 17.03 22.29
C SER A 694 16.68 18.17 22.67
N LEU A 695 15.57 18.30 21.94
CA LEU A 695 14.55 19.30 22.27
C LEU A 695 13.81 18.96 23.56
N VAL A 696 13.78 17.67 23.96
CA VAL A 696 13.20 17.25 25.23
C VAL A 696 13.94 17.93 26.39
N LYS A 697 15.27 17.86 26.39
CA LYS A 697 16.11 18.50 27.41
C LYS A 697 16.02 20.03 27.35
N VAL A 698 16.15 20.62 26.16
CA VAL A 698 16.07 22.08 25.98
C VAL A 698 14.71 22.65 26.39
N PHE A 699 13.61 21.95 26.08
CA PHE A 699 12.28 22.43 26.45
C PHE A 699 11.93 22.18 27.91
N GLY A 700 12.60 21.22 28.55
CA GLY A 700 12.47 20.91 29.98
C GLY A 700 13.21 21.87 30.90
N ALA A 701 14.21 22.60 30.39
CA ALA A 701 14.95 23.58 31.18
C ALA A 701 14.12 24.82 31.55
N ASP A 702 14.48 25.40 32.69
CA ASP A 702 13.92 26.65 33.19
C ASP A 702 14.43 27.80 32.33
N ALA A 703 13.51 28.39 31.55
CA ALA A 703 13.82 29.56 30.75
C ALA A 703 13.69 30.83 31.59
N GLU A 704 14.63 31.76 31.45
CA GLU A 704 14.48 33.08 32.05
C GLU A 704 13.23 33.78 31.51
N GLU A 705 12.43 34.34 32.41
CA GLU A 705 11.31 35.17 32.01
C GLU A 705 11.83 36.49 31.42
N THR A 706 11.26 36.88 30.27
CA THR A 706 11.58 38.17 29.67
C THR A 706 10.90 39.28 30.47
N TYR A 707 11.68 40.02 31.25
CA TYR A 707 11.21 41.20 31.97
C TYR A 707 11.47 42.47 31.17
N TYR A 708 10.59 43.45 31.34
CA TYR A 708 10.85 44.81 30.86
C TYR A 708 11.94 45.47 31.71
N SER A 709 12.99 45.96 31.06
CA SER A 709 14.00 46.84 31.67
C SER A 709 13.84 48.28 31.13
N ALA A 710 14.00 49.27 32.01
CA ALA A 710 13.91 50.66 31.62
C ALA A 710 15.10 51.05 30.73
N ILE A 711 14.84 51.88 29.72
CA ILE A 711 15.90 52.39 28.83
C ILE A 711 16.93 53.19 29.66
N PRO A 712 18.25 52.93 29.50
CA PRO A 712 19.30 53.66 30.20
C PRO A 712 19.16 55.18 30.10
N ARG A 713 19.18 55.88 31.24
CA ARG A 713 19.15 57.36 31.31
C ARG A 713 20.53 57.98 31.53
N PHE A 714 21.51 57.18 31.94
CA PHE A 714 22.88 57.59 32.26
C PHE A 714 23.86 57.03 31.23
N PRO A 715 25.01 57.69 31.00
CA PRO A 715 26.01 57.21 30.06
C PRO A 715 26.72 55.96 30.60
N SER A 716 27.10 55.04 29.70
CA SER A 716 28.01 53.94 30.01
C SER A 716 29.47 54.36 29.80
N MET A 717 30.39 53.62 30.42
CA MET A 717 31.83 53.75 30.20
C MET A 717 32.42 52.44 29.70
N THR A 718 33.26 52.51 28.67
CA THR A 718 33.94 51.34 28.10
C THR A 718 35.42 51.35 28.48
N ARG A 719 35.94 50.17 28.82
CA ARG A 719 37.37 49.92 29.01
C ARG A 719 37.78 48.67 28.25
N ASP A 720 38.87 48.80 27.50
CA ASP A 720 39.46 47.68 26.76
C ASP A 720 40.65 47.11 27.53
N MET A 721 40.81 45.80 27.45
CA MET A 721 41.91 45.07 28.06
C MET A 721 42.43 44.03 27.08
N ALA A 722 43.71 44.15 26.73
CA ALA A 722 44.43 43.13 25.96
C ALA A 722 45.35 42.35 26.89
N VAL A 723 45.12 41.04 27.00
CA VAL A 723 45.89 40.13 27.85
C VAL A 723 46.57 39.04 27.03
N VAL A 724 47.80 38.70 27.39
CA VAL A 724 48.58 37.60 26.82
C VAL A 724 48.43 36.38 27.71
N VAL A 725 47.98 35.27 27.13
CA VAL A 725 47.72 33.99 27.82
C VAL A 725 48.29 32.81 27.04
N THR A 726 48.29 31.61 27.61
CA THR A 726 48.70 30.41 26.87
C THR A 726 47.66 30.05 25.80
N LYS A 727 48.08 29.34 24.75
CA LYS A 727 47.20 28.97 23.64
C LYS A 727 46.02 28.09 24.07
N GLU A 728 46.19 27.33 25.15
CA GLU A 728 45.19 26.41 25.71
C GLU A 728 44.06 27.14 26.45
N THR A 729 44.28 28.38 26.90
CA THR A 729 43.28 29.16 27.65
C THR A 729 42.04 29.41 26.80
N LYS A 730 40.86 29.03 27.29
CA LYS A 730 39.60 29.24 26.56
C LYS A 730 39.07 30.64 26.80
N ALA A 731 38.80 31.36 25.71
CA ALA A 731 38.28 32.74 25.81
C ALA A 731 36.91 32.82 26.51
N GLY A 732 36.08 31.78 26.40
CA GLY A 732 34.79 31.69 27.08
C GLY A 732 34.91 31.63 28.61
N GLU A 733 35.83 30.80 29.12
CA GLU A 733 36.11 30.71 30.56
C GLU A 733 36.63 32.05 31.09
N MET A 734 37.50 32.71 30.33
CA MET A 734 38.00 34.04 30.68
C MET A 734 36.89 35.10 30.67
N LYS A 735 36.01 35.10 29.65
CA LYS A 735 34.86 36.00 29.59
C LYS A 735 33.95 35.85 30.81
N GLN A 736 33.68 34.61 31.24
CA GLN A 736 32.88 34.33 32.43
C GLN A 736 33.55 34.88 33.70
N VAL A 737 34.84 34.61 33.89
CA VAL A 737 35.59 35.15 35.04
C VAL A 737 35.62 36.68 35.04
N ILE A 738 35.76 37.31 33.86
CA ILE A 738 35.71 38.78 33.72
C ILE A 738 34.34 39.30 34.17
N ALA A 739 33.26 38.68 33.69
CA ALA A 739 31.89 39.07 34.05
C ALA A 739 31.64 38.95 35.56
N GLU A 740 32.06 37.84 36.19
CA GLU A 740 31.95 37.60 37.63
C GLU A 740 32.76 38.63 38.44
N ALA A 741 34.00 38.91 38.03
CA ALA A 741 34.90 39.83 38.74
C ALA A 741 34.48 41.31 38.62
N GLY A 742 33.89 41.70 37.49
CA GLY A 742 33.41 43.05 37.26
C GLY A 742 32.17 43.43 38.09
N GLY A 743 31.49 42.44 38.67
CA GLY A 743 30.36 42.64 39.58
C GLY A 743 29.18 43.37 38.93
N GLU A 744 28.37 44.03 39.76
CA GLU A 744 27.12 44.66 39.29
C GLU A 744 27.33 45.80 38.30
N LEU A 745 28.49 46.45 38.31
CA LEU A 745 28.78 47.59 37.42
C LEU A 745 29.06 47.14 35.99
N LEU A 746 29.62 45.93 35.78
CA LEU A 746 29.96 45.42 34.47
C LEU A 746 28.72 44.80 33.80
N LYS A 747 28.26 45.40 32.70
CA LYS A 747 27.02 44.97 32.01
C LYS A 747 27.26 44.19 30.72
N ASP A 748 28.40 44.38 30.08
CA ASP A 748 28.76 43.64 28.88
C ASP A 748 30.26 43.36 28.79
N VAL A 749 30.61 42.21 28.24
CA VAL A 749 31.98 41.75 28.00
C VAL A 749 32.05 41.14 26.61
N THR A 750 32.78 41.79 25.72
CA THR A 750 32.90 41.36 24.32
C THR A 750 34.36 41.11 23.96
N LEU A 751 34.68 39.89 23.52
CA LEU A 751 35.97 39.61 22.88
C LEU A 751 35.93 40.20 21.47
N PHE A 752 36.79 41.18 21.18
CA PHE A 752 36.80 41.85 19.88
C PHE A 752 38.07 41.57 19.07
N ASP A 753 39.14 41.04 19.68
CA ASP A 753 40.34 40.66 18.95
C ASP A 753 41.02 39.41 19.55
N LEU A 754 41.57 38.57 18.66
CA LEU A 754 42.44 37.44 18.98
C LEU A 754 43.66 37.53 18.06
N TYR A 755 44.83 37.76 18.66
CA TYR A 755 46.09 37.88 17.92
C TYR A 755 47.05 36.74 18.24
N GLU A 756 47.36 35.95 17.20
CA GLU A 756 48.41 34.93 17.15
C GLU A 756 49.28 35.20 15.93
N GLY A 757 50.47 35.80 16.13
CA GLY A 757 51.34 36.19 15.01
C GLY A 757 52.81 36.21 15.41
N GLU A 758 53.69 36.57 14.46
CA GLU A 758 55.16 36.48 14.62
C GLU A 758 55.71 37.31 15.80
N LYS A 759 55.00 38.36 16.21
CA LYS A 759 55.35 39.20 17.37
C LYS A 759 54.79 38.67 18.71
N MET A 760 54.19 37.48 18.71
CA MET A 760 53.69 36.81 19.91
C MET A 760 54.70 35.75 20.35
N GLU A 761 54.92 35.63 21.66
CA GLU A 761 55.75 34.56 22.20
C GLU A 761 55.20 33.18 21.80
N GLU A 762 56.10 32.23 21.55
CA GLU A 762 55.72 30.88 21.16
C GLU A 762 54.85 30.23 22.24
N GLY A 763 53.73 29.62 21.84
CA GLY A 763 52.76 29.04 22.78
C GLY A 763 51.84 30.04 23.49
N LYS A 764 51.96 31.35 23.21
CA LYS A 764 51.05 32.39 23.72
C LYS A 764 50.08 32.91 22.65
N LYS A 765 49.02 33.57 23.11
CA LYS A 765 48.07 34.34 22.30
C LYS A 765 47.61 35.56 23.07
N SER A 766 47.19 36.60 22.35
CA SER A 766 46.59 37.79 22.95
C SER A 766 45.08 37.81 22.71
N LEU A 767 44.32 38.04 23.78
CA LEU A 767 42.87 38.21 23.78
C LEU A 767 42.55 39.65 24.18
N ALA A 768 41.75 40.35 23.38
CA ALA A 768 41.30 41.70 23.69
C ALA A 768 39.80 41.72 23.99
N PHE A 769 39.45 42.18 25.19
CA PHE A 769 38.09 42.31 25.68
C PHE A 769 37.70 43.77 25.84
N SER A 770 36.52 44.13 25.36
CA SER A 770 35.83 45.39 25.63
C SER A 770 34.82 45.15 26.73
N MET A 771 34.91 45.94 27.80
CA MET A 771 34.05 45.86 28.98
C MET A 771 33.23 47.14 29.11
N THR A 772 31.90 47.00 29.19
CA THR A 772 30.99 48.13 29.33
C THR A 772 30.44 48.21 30.74
N TYR A 773 30.77 49.28 31.45
CA TYR A 773 30.33 49.56 32.81
C TYR A 773 29.15 50.54 32.81
N PHE A 774 28.14 50.26 33.62
CA PHE A 774 26.92 51.06 33.70
C PHE A 774 26.16 50.87 35.01
N ASP A 775 25.57 51.97 35.50
CA ASP A 775 24.66 52.01 36.65
C ASP A 775 23.33 52.66 36.22
N ALA A 776 22.22 52.05 36.62
CA ALA A 776 20.89 52.46 36.19
C ALA A 776 20.38 53.74 36.90
N GLU A 777 20.97 54.11 38.03
CA GLU A 777 20.51 55.18 38.91
C GLU A 777 21.40 56.43 38.89
N ARG A 778 22.65 56.32 38.40
CA ARG A 778 23.60 57.43 38.38
C ARG A 778 24.70 57.30 37.32
N THR A 779 25.36 58.42 37.04
CA THR A 779 26.62 58.43 36.27
C THR A 779 27.75 57.90 37.14
N LEU A 780 28.50 56.91 36.63
CA LEU A 780 29.70 56.36 37.27
C LEU A 780 30.86 57.36 37.21
N THR A 781 31.74 57.38 38.22
CA THR A 781 33.00 58.14 38.17
C THR A 781 34.14 57.31 37.60
N ASP A 782 35.21 57.98 37.16
CA ASP A 782 36.39 57.32 36.58
C ASP A 782 37.10 56.43 37.61
N GLU A 783 37.11 56.84 38.88
CA GLU A 783 37.70 56.08 39.98
C GLU A 783 36.96 54.76 40.22
N GLU A 784 35.62 54.78 40.20
CA GLU A 784 34.79 53.58 40.41
C GLU A 784 34.99 52.54 39.31
N VAL A 785 35.03 52.99 38.05
CA VAL A 785 35.31 52.10 36.91
C VAL A 785 36.72 51.57 36.97
N THR A 786 37.70 52.40 37.34
CA THR A 786 39.10 51.98 37.45
C THR A 786 39.28 50.94 38.56
N GLU A 787 38.58 51.08 39.69
CA GLU A 787 38.60 50.07 40.76
C GLU A 787 38.02 48.74 40.30
N ALA A 788 36.83 48.76 39.68
CA ALA A 788 36.19 47.55 39.15
C ALA A 788 37.04 46.88 38.05
N HIS A 789 37.65 47.67 37.18
CA HIS A 789 38.53 47.19 36.12
C HIS A 789 39.83 46.60 36.65
N ASN A 790 40.46 47.22 37.66
CA ASN A 790 41.64 46.66 38.31
C ASN A 790 41.35 45.34 39.01
N ARG A 791 40.15 45.19 39.59
CA ARG A 791 39.71 43.90 40.17
C ARG A 791 39.61 42.80 39.12
N VAL A 792 39.06 43.13 37.94
CA VAL A 792 39.02 42.22 36.79
C VAL A 792 40.44 41.82 36.38
N LEU A 793 41.35 42.80 36.22
CA LEU A 793 42.74 42.57 35.87
C LEU A 793 43.43 41.61 36.85
N THR A 794 43.42 41.92 38.15
CA THR A 794 44.02 41.05 39.17
C THR A 794 43.44 39.64 39.13
N THR A 795 42.12 39.49 38.96
CA THR A 795 41.48 38.17 38.91
C THR A 795 41.90 37.36 37.70
N VAL A 796 42.03 38.00 36.54
CA VAL A 796 42.44 37.34 35.29
C VAL A 796 43.94 37.00 35.33
N GLU A 797 44.78 37.86 35.91
CA GLU A 797 46.19 37.58 36.19
C GLU A 797 46.34 36.34 37.11
N GLU A 798 45.61 36.30 38.22
CA GLU A 798 45.67 35.20 39.21
C GLU A 798 45.15 33.87 38.66
N LYS A 799 44.01 33.86 37.96
CA LYS A 799 43.38 32.61 37.48
C LYS A 799 44.01 32.05 36.21
N PHE A 800 44.50 32.90 35.30
CA PHE A 800 44.95 32.47 33.97
C PHE A 800 46.44 32.71 33.71
N GLY A 801 47.18 33.29 34.67
CA GLY A 801 48.57 33.70 34.43
C GLY A 801 48.68 34.69 33.29
N ALA A 802 47.65 35.54 33.15
CA ALA A 802 47.54 36.51 32.09
C ALA A 802 48.49 37.68 32.33
N GLU A 803 49.06 38.24 31.25
CA GLU A 803 49.89 39.43 31.34
C GLU A 803 49.28 40.56 30.50
N LEU A 804 49.13 41.76 31.07
CA LEU A 804 48.64 42.90 30.32
C LEU A 804 49.60 43.22 29.16
N ARG A 805 49.09 43.24 27.94
CA ARG A 805 49.87 43.58 26.75
C ARG A 805 50.14 45.09 26.75
N LYS A 806 51.38 45.48 26.97
CA LYS A 806 51.85 46.88 26.95
C LYS A 806 52.05 47.42 25.55
#